data_AF-A0AAX1ND12-F1
#
_entry.id   AF-A0AAX1ND12-F1
#
_cell.length_a   1.000
_cell.length_b   1.000
_cell.length_c   1.000
_cell.angle_alpha   90.00
_cell.angle_beta   90.00
_cell.angle_gamma   90.00
#
_symmetry.space_group_name_H-M   'P 1'
#
loop_
_entity.id
_entity.type
_entity.pdbx_description
1 polymer ?
#
loop_
_entity_poly.entity_id
_entity_poly.type
_entity_poly.pdbx_seq_one_letter_code
_entity_poly.pdbx_strand_id
1 'polypeptide(L)'
;MKRRNFLINSAMLGVGLGLPLGSLFTSCTNGHGSNKTDLDFKDFSFNLLKKWCDGMIAIQIDKPEDPKLHGLMECPACEVVHARLQDAVYPMFYMAKATGDKKYVKAGINAFEWAEANVSLPDGSWTNDLNPKSWNGTTVFGAIALAETLKHHGDLLDEDRKDQWTKRLSKATDFIIKKFPKVDATNVNYGGTNIYALYLIGDLLDEPKYISKSKALAEEIKTYFTNPNGLLYGEIKPSAHKLSAKGLPGVDLGYNVEETLNSLALYAHETKDKELLKLVTKSLNSHLQFMMPDGGWDNSWGTRMFKWTYWGSRTCDGCQPAYSILANSNPSFGTAVIRNTELLDRCTDNGLLHGGMHYVSHGIKPCLHHTFTHAKSLAYMLDNWSHLPNINDKTPLPRAASEGIDYFEELDTVLVSRGNWRATVTAYDAEYYHKKDLRQATGASLSTLYHNKLGLICAASLAVYRQMEPLNQQDAPGKDIALTPRIETFSNNVWYTNLFDLEASFNTKNDDYLVAVEGAVQLKNESRQKVKDTASNFKIDYQFTSDYLRIIAETDQEIEKKTAFVLPIISPNDEIVDQPQPNILTVKKSGGLLKITSNVPIKVRATEKNRTFNMVPGVEAIPLDLFFDKAQKTIEIKVEVV
;
A
#
# COMPACT_ATOMS: atom_id res chain seq x y z
N MET A 1 38.43 46.71 14.33
CA MET A 1 37.12 47.38 14.56
C MET A 1 36.31 46.55 15.54
N LYS A 2 35.80 47.18 16.60
CA LYS A 2 35.49 46.55 17.88
C LYS A 2 33.99 46.25 18.06
N ARG A 3 33.70 45.02 18.51
CA ARG A 3 32.47 44.57 19.20
C ARG A 3 32.45 45.15 20.62
N ARG A 4 31.62 46.16 20.88
CA ARG A 4 31.09 46.61 22.20
C ARG A 4 30.50 48.00 21.99
N ASN A 5 29.17 48.13 21.89
CA ASN A 5 28.36 49.31 22.23
C ASN A 5 26.91 49.20 21.71
N PHE A 6 26.19 48.10 22.01
CA PHE A 6 24.75 48.03 21.76
C PHE A 6 23.94 47.58 22.99
N LEU A 7 24.54 47.58 24.18
CA LEU A 7 23.91 47.10 25.42
C LEU A 7 23.59 48.20 26.44
N ILE A 8 23.49 49.46 26.01
CA ILE A 8 23.14 50.56 26.91
C ILE A 8 22.16 51.48 26.19
N ASN A 9 20.86 51.32 26.47
CA ASN A 9 19.80 52.36 26.45
C ASN A 9 18.43 51.86 25.97
N SER A 10 17.77 50.92 26.66
CA SER A 10 16.29 50.84 26.65
C SER A 10 15.76 49.94 27.75
N ALA A 11 15.93 50.37 29.00
CA ALA A 11 15.12 49.91 30.12
C ALA A 11 14.62 51.13 30.86
N MET A 12 13.37 51.55 30.60
CA MET A 12 12.41 52.09 31.57
C MET A 12 11.18 52.70 30.86
N LEU A 13 9.99 52.23 31.29
CA LEU A 13 8.71 52.94 31.44
C LEU A 13 8.04 53.49 30.16
N GLY A 14 6.78 53.17 29.81
CA GLY A 14 5.76 52.40 30.52
C GLY A 14 4.39 52.46 29.81
N VAL A 15 3.45 51.70 30.38
CA VAL A 15 1.98 51.90 30.46
C VAL A 15 1.16 52.00 29.16
N GLY A 16 0.17 51.10 29.01
CA GLY A 16 -1.10 51.43 28.33
C GLY A 16 -1.76 50.34 27.49
N LEU A 17 -2.59 49.54 28.14
CA LEU A 17 -3.83 48.85 27.69
C LEU A 17 -4.27 48.97 26.21
N GLY A 18 -4.61 47.84 25.57
CA GLY A 18 -5.69 47.79 24.56
C GLY A 18 -5.61 46.76 23.41
N LEU A 19 -6.10 45.54 23.66
CA LEU A 19 -6.71 44.57 22.71
C LEU A 19 -5.84 43.82 21.65
N PRO A 20 -6.26 42.59 21.24
CA PRO A 20 -5.35 41.55 20.76
C PRO A 20 -5.29 41.48 19.23
N LEU A 21 -4.09 41.64 18.67
CA LEU A 21 -3.73 41.15 17.34
C LEU A 21 -2.88 39.90 17.52
N GLY A 22 -3.55 38.76 17.70
CA GLY A 22 -2.93 37.45 17.76
C GLY A 22 -3.31 36.61 16.55
N SER A 23 -2.59 36.78 15.44
CA SER A 23 -2.47 35.73 14.40
C SER A 23 -1.39 36.13 13.42
N LEU A 24 -0.15 35.74 13.70
CA LEU A 24 0.92 35.49 12.73
C LEU A 24 2.09 34.91 13.54
N PHE A 25 2.61 33.76 13.10
CA PHE A 25 3.64 32.92 13.72
C PHE A 25 3.16 31.86 14.72
N THR A 26 2.49 30.84 14.19
CA THR A 26 2.68 29.45 14.65
C THR A 26 2.61 28.54 13.43
N SER A 27 3.76 28.32 12.82
CA SER A 27 4.03 27.22 11.91
C SER A 27 5.23 26.49 12.50
N CYS A 28 5.15 25.16 12.49
CA CYS A 28 6.11 24.18 13.00
C CYS A 28 5.91 23.73 14.46
N THR A 29 5.87 22.40 14.60
CA THR A 29 5.89 21.59 15.82
C THR A 29 4.57 21.47 16.60
N ASN A 30 3.78 20.43 16.26
CA ASN A 30 3.15 19.49 17.19
C ASN A 30 2.13 18.62 16.44
N GLY A 31 2.61 17.47 15.94
CA GLY A 31 1.76 16.43 15.36
C GLY A 31 1.80 15.15 16.20
N HIS A 32 2.02 15.22 17.51
CA HIS A 32 1.93 14.07 18.42
C HIS A 32 1.16 14.49 19.66
N GLY A 33 -0.03 13.90 19.83
CA GLY A 33 -0.78 13.93 21.09
C GLY A 33 -1.60 15.19 21.35
N SER A 34 -2.49 15.59 20.45
CA SER A 34 -3.69 16.32 20.86
C SER A 34 -4.83 15.30 21.01
N ASN A 35 -5.37 15.20 22.22
CA ASN A 35 -6.53 14.40 22.59
C ASN A 35 -7.58 14.35 21.45
N LYS A 36 -7.82 13.16 20.89
CA LYS A 36 -9.00 12.89 20.06
C LYS A 36 -10.24 13.06 20.95
N THR A 37 -10.75 14.27 21.06
CA THR A 37 -12.12 14.52 21.48
C THR A 37 -13.03 14.03 20.35
N ASP A 38 -13.58 12.83 20.51
CA ASP A 38 -14.81 12.29 19.92
C ASP A 38 -15.28 12.90 18.59
N LEU A 39 -14.46 12.86 17.54
CA LEU A 39 -15.01 12.93 16.18
C LEU A 39 -15.58 11.55 15.86
N ASP A 40 -16.87 11.49 15.56
CA ASP A 40 -17.48 10.30 14.98
C ASP A 40 -16.68 9.88 13.74
N PHE A 41 -16.50 8.57 13.55
CA PHE A 41 -15.72 8.04 12.43
C PHE A 41 -16.30 8.48 11.07
N LYS A 42 -17.60 8.74 11.02
CA LYS A 42 -18.27 9.35 9.86
C LYS A 42 -17.68 10.72 9.52
N ASP A 43 -17.61 11.61 10.51
CA ASP A 43 -17.12 12.98 10.34
C ASP A 43 -15.63 12.97 10.01
N PHE A 44 -14.85 12.06 10.61
CA PHE A 44 -13.46 11.87 10.25
C PHE A 44 -13.29 11.49 8.77
N SER A 45 -14.07 10.51 8.30
CA SER A 45 -14.04 10.05 6.91
C SER A 45 -14.49 11.15 5.93
N PHE A 46 -15.53 11.90 6.28
CA PHE A 46 -16.01 13.05 5.52
C PHE A 46 -14.93 14.13 5.40
N ASN A 47 -14.27 14.49 6.50
CA ASN A 47 -13.23 15.51 6.50
C ASN A 47 -11.99 15.10 5.70
N LEU A 48 -11.61 13.82 5.74
CA LEU A 48 -10.53 13.30 4.90
C LEU A 48 -10.89 13.35 3.42
N LEU A 49 -12.09 12.91 3.04
CA LEU A 49 -12.57 13.02 1.66
C LEU A 49 -12.60 14.48 1.19
N LYS A 50 -13.11 15.38 2.03
CA LYS A 50 -13.12 16.82 1.73
C LYS A 50 -11.71 17.37 1.51
N LYS A 51 -10.75 16.99 2.37
CA LYS A 51 -9.33 17.37 2.24
C LYS A 51 -8.76 16.92 0.89
N TRP A 52 -9.09 15.72 0.44
CA TRP A 52 -8.69 15.21 -0.89
C TRP A 52 -9.37 15.92 -2.05
N CYS A 53 -10.69 16.13 -2.00
CA CYS A 53 -11.41 16.86 -3.04
C CYS A 53 -10.92 18.31 -3.16
N ASP A 54 -10.72 19.01 -2.05
CA ASP A 54 -10.18 20.37 -2.05
C ASP A 54 -8.73 20.40 -2.60
N GLY A 55 -7.90 19.42 -2.23
CA GLY A 55 -6.54 19.27 -2.76
C GLY A 55 -6.50 19.04 -4.27
N MET A 56 -7.38 18.18 -4.79
CA MET A 56 -7.53 17.94 -6.23
C MET A 56 -8.04 19.18 -6.99
N ILE A 57 -8.97 19.95 -6.41
CA ILE A 57 -9.44 21.21 -7.00
C ILE A 57 -8.32 22.24 -7.07
N ALA A 58 -7.47 22.33 -6.03
CA ALA A 58 -6.39 23.32 -5.96
C ALA A 58 -5.35 23.17 -7.08
N ILE A 59 -5.24 21.98 -7.68
CA ILE A 59 -4.33 21.67 -8.79
C ILE A 59 -5.08 21.46 -10.12
N GLN A 60 -6.39 21.72 -10.17
CA GLN A 60 -7.17 21.61 -11.40
C GLN A 60 -7.03 22.89 -12.23
N ILE A 61 -6.70 22.74 -13.51
CA ILE A 61 -6.51 23.85 -14.44
C ILE A 61 -7.87 24.40 -14.89
N ASP A 62 -8.11 25.69 -14.65
CA ASP A 62 -9.26 26.43 -15.19
C ASP A 62 -8.85 27.22 -16.46
N LYS A 63 -8.91 26.55 -17.61
CA LYS A 63 -8.59 27.16 -18.93
C LYS A 63 -9.64 26.86 -20.02
N PRO A 64 -10.88 27.39 -19.90
CA PRO A 64 -12.04 26.96 -20.71
C PRO A 64 -11.85 27.00 -22.23
N GLU A 65 -10.95 27.84 -22.74
CA GLU A 65 -10.63 27.98 -24.14
C GLU A 65 -9.75 26.84 -24.71
N ASP A 66 -9.20 25.97 -23.86
CA ASP A 66 -8.28 24.91 -24.24
C ASP A 66 -8.72 23.55 -23.65
N PRO A 67 -9.54 22.77 -24.36
CA PRO A 67 -10.03 21.47 -23.88
C PRO A 67 -8.93 20.44 -23.59
N LYS A 68 -7.69 20.67 -24.04
CA LYS A 68 -6.56 19.80 -23.70
C LYS A 68 -6.06 20.02 -22.27
N LEU A 69 -6.33 21.19 -21.70
CA LEU A 69 -5.88 21.61 -20.38
C LEU A 69 -7.03 21.85 -19.41
N HIS A 70 -8.17 22.39 -19.85
CA HIS A 70 -9.31 22.66 -18.96
C HIS A 70 -9.75 21.40 -18.24
N GLY A 71 -9.75 21.42 -16.92
CA GLY A 71 -10.16 20.28 -16.08
C GLY A 71 -9.06 19.26 -15.78
N LEU A 72 -7.90 19.34 -16.45
CA LEU A 72 -6.71 18.57 -16.08
C LEU A 72 -6.30 18.90 -14.65
N MET A 73 -5.95 17.88 -13.87
CA MET A 73 -5.35 18.03 -12.55
C MET A 73 -3.84 17.79 -12.64
N GLU A 74 -3.04 18.79 -12.31
CA GLU A 74 -1.58 18.73 -12.45
C GLU A 74 -0.93 17.92 -11.32
N CYS A 75 -0.35 16.78 -11.66
CA CYS A 75 0.32 15.94 -10.69
C CYS A 75 1.56 16.65 -10.12
N PRO A 76 1.67 16.83 -8.79
CA PRO A 76 2.83 17.53 -8.21
C PRO A 76 4.16 16.81 -8.42
N ALA A 77 4.13 15.48 -8.53
CA ALA A 77 5.33 14.63 -8.54
C ALA A 77 5.71 14.07 -9.91
N CYS A 78 4.76 13.92 -10.83
CA CYS A 78 4.96 13.20 -12.09
C CYS A 78 5.04 14.18 -13.26
N GLU A 79 5.97 13.94 -14.19
CA GLU A 79 6.06 14.68 -15.46
C GLU A 79 5.04 14.18 -16.51
N VAL A 80 4.26 13.15 -16.17
CA VAL A 80 3.26 12.53 -17.03
C VAL A 80 1.85 12.90 -16.58
N VAL A 81 0.93 12.97 -17.54
CA VAL A 81 -0.49 13.19 -17.28
C VAL A 81 -1.14 11.90 -16.79
N HIS A 82 -1.73 11.93 -15.60
CA HIS A 82 -2.59 10.85 -15.12
C HIS A 82 -3.98 10.99 -15.73
N ALA A 83 -4.31 10.14 -16.72
CA ALA A 83 -5.49 10.36 -17.55
C ALA A 83 -6.80 9.77 -16.99
N ARG A 84 -6.75 9.06 -15.86
CA ARG A 84 -7.94 8.48 -15.18
C ARG A 84 -8.75 9.50 -14.36
N LEU A 85 -8.81 10.75 -14.80
CA LEU A 85 -9.44 11.83 -14.01
C LEU A 85 -10.96 11.63 -13.81
N GLN A 86 -11.61 10.84 -14.66
CA GLN A 86 -13.00 10.45 -14.48
C GLN A 86 -13.25 9.69 -13.15
N ASP A 87 -12.23 9.11 -12.53
CA ASP A 87 -12.34 8.49 -11.20
C ASP A 87 -12.67 9.52 -10.12
N ALA A 88 -12.30 10.80 -10.32
CA ALA A 88 -12.58 11.89 -9.38
C ALA A 88 -14.03 12.40 -9.46
N VAL A 89 -14.83 11.98 -10.44
CA VAL A 89 -16.20 12.49 -10.63
C VAL A 89 -17.08 12.14 -9.44
N TYR A 90 -17.11 10.88 -9.04
CA TYR A 90 -17.94 10.41 -7.93
C TYR A 90 -17.65 11.12 -6.59
N PRO A 91 -16.40 11.19 -6.10
CA PRO A 91 -16.12 11.90 -4.85
C PRO A 91 -16.44 13.39 -4.91
N MET A 92 -16.26 14.06 -6.06
CA MET A 92 -16.65 15.46 -6.21
C MET A 92 -18.17 15.64 -6.12
N PHE A 93 -18.95 14.77 -6.76
CA PHE A 93 -20.41 14.85 -6.70
C PHE A 93 -20.96 14.52 -5.31
N TYR A 94 -20.37 13.55 -4.62
CA TYR A 94 -20.65 13.32 -3.20
C TYR A 94 -20.43 14.61 -2.38
N MET A 95 -19.27 15.24 -2.52
CA MET A 95 -18.95 16.46 -1.77
C MET A 95 -19.89 17.63 -2.11
N ALA A 96 -20.29 17.75 -3.38
CA ALA A 96 -21.30 18.71 -3.80
C ALA A 96 -22.63 18.50 -3.09
N LYS A 97 -23.14 17.26 -3.07
CA LYS A 97 -24.41 16.91 -2.41
C LYS A 97 -24.36 17.17 -0.91
N ALA A 98 -23.26 16.77 -0.27
CA ALA A 98 -23.11 16.85 1.19
C ALA A 98 -22.89 18.29 1.69
N THR A 99 -22.26 19.16 0.89
CA THR A 99 -21.92 20.54 1.31
C THR A 99 -22.80 21.62 0.69
N GLY A 100 -23.43 21.36 -0.45
CA GLY A 100 -24.11 22.37 -1.26
C GLY A 100 -23.16 23.31 -2.03
N ASP A 101 -21.84 23.10 -1.96
CA ASP A 101 -20.87 23.96 -2.64
C ASP A 101 -20.72 23.57 -4.12
N LYS A 102 -21.06 24.51 -5.01
CA LYS A 102 -21.06 24.32 -6.46
C LYS A 102 -19.66 24.12 -7.05
N LYS A 103 -18.58 24.46 -6.32
CA LYS A 103 -17.21 24.24 -6.81
C LYS A 103 -16.94 22.76 -7.10
N TYR A 104 -17.53 21.86 -6.31
CA TYR A 104 -17.34 20.42 -6.47
C TYR A 104 -18.04 19.90 -7.74
N VAL A 105 -19.28 20.36 -8.02
CA VAL A 105 -19.97 20.03 -9.29
C VAL A 105 -19.16 20.51 -10.48
N LYS A 106 -18.69 21.78 -10.44
CA LYS A 106 -17.84 22.35 -11.50
C LYS A 106 -16.58 21.49 -11.70
N ALA A 107 -15.89 21.14 -10.62
CA ALA A 107 -14.66 20.37 -10.69
C ALA A 107 -14.86 18.96 -11.25
N GLY A 108 -15.93 18.28 -10.83
CA GLY A 108 -16.29 16.96 -11.33
C GLY A 108 -16.66 16.97 -12.82
N ILE A 109 -17.45 17.95 -13.26
CA ILE A 109 -17.78 18.13 -14.68
C ILE A 109 -16.51 18.38 -15.50
N ASN A 110 -15.65 19.30 -15.05
CA ASN A 110 -14.41 19.63 -15.75
C ASN A 110 -13.47 18.42 -15.87
N ALA A 111 -13.36 17.60 -14.82
CA ALA A 111 -12.55 16.38 -14.86
C ALA A 111 -13.09 15.35 -15.87
N PHE A 112 -14.42 15.19 -15.93
CA PHE A 112 -15.07 14.29 -16.89
C PHE A 112 -14.91 14.78 -18.33
N GLU A 113 -15.19 16.06 -18.57
CA GLU A 113 -15.10 16.68 -19.91
C GLU A 113 -13.65 16.66 -20.43
N TRP A 114 -12.65 16.85 -19.56
CA TRP A 114 -11.26 16.66 -19.92
C TRP A 114 -10.98 15.22 -20.39
N ALA A 115 -11.44 14.22 -19.64
CA ALA A 115 -11.23 12.81 -20.00
C ALA A 115 -11.90 12.48 -21.33
N GLU A 116 -13.11 13.00 -21.56
CA GLU A 116 -13.84 12.82 -22.82
C GLU A 116 -13.12 13.45 -24.01
N ALA A 117 -12.52 14.64 -23.84
CA ALA A 117 -11.81 15.33 -24.90
C ALA A 117 -10.45 14.71 -25.24
N ASN A 118 -9.77 14.07 -24.27
CA ASN A 118 -8.34 13.73 -24.40
C ASN A 118 -8.03 12.24 -24.42
N VAL A 119 -8.87 11.38 -23.83
CA VAL A 119 -8.59 9.93 -23.72
C VAL A 119 -9.76 9.03 -24.08
N SER A 120 -10.88 9.59 -24.54
CA SER A 120 -12.02 8.81 -25.03
C SER A 120 -11.75 8.23 -26.42
N LEU A 121 -12.12 6.97 -26.65
CA LEU A 121 -11.98 6.28 -27.93
C LEU A 121 -13.34 6.01 -28.59
N PRO A 122 -13.38 5.88 -29.93
CA PRO A 122 -14.63 5.60 -30.67
C PRO A 122 -15.32 4.29 -30.26
N ASP A 123 -14.60 3.33 -29.70
CA ASP A 123 -15.15 2.06 -29.22
C ASP A 123 -15.86 2.15 -27.87
N GLY A 124 -15.86 3.34 -27.23
CA GLY A 124 -16.47 3.60 -25.93
C GLY A 124 -15.51 3.47 -24.75
N SER A 125 -14.25 3.06 -24.97
CA SER A 125 -13.25 2.97 -23.91
C SER A 125 -12.58 4.31 -23.59
N TRP A 126 -11.95 4.40 -22.43
CA TRP A 126 -10.97 5.42 -22.10
C TRP A 126 -9.58 4.80 -22.06
N THR A 127 -8.58 5.50 -22.59
CA THR A 127 -7.18 5.10 -22.44
C THR A 127 -6.64 5.45 -21.06
N ASN A 128 -5.74 4.62 -20.53
CA ASN A 128 -5.08 4.87 -19.25
C ASN A 128 -4.16 6.10 -19.31
N ASP A 129 -3.64 6.40 -20.50
CA ASP A 129 -2.67 7.46 -20.76
C ASP A 129 -3.07 8.22 -22.03
N LEU A 130 -2.45 9.39 -22.28
CA LEU A 130 -2.69 10.20 -23.48
C LEU A 130 -2.39 9.48 -24.81
N ASN A 131 -1.57 8.43 -24.77
CA ASN A 131 -1.31 7.61 -25.95
C ASN A 131 -2.58 6.78 -26.28
N PRO A 132 -3.18 6.94 -27.47
CA PRO A 132 -4.40 6.21 -27.84
C PRO A 132 -4.19 4.68 -27.98
N LYS A 133 -2.93 4.20 -27.97
CA LYS A 133 -2.58 2.77 -27.94
C LYS A 133 -2.30 2.23 -26.55
N SER A 134 -2.40 3.07 -25.51
CA SER A 134 -2.19 2.63 -24.13
C SER A 134 -3.32 1.69 -23.68
N TRP A 135 -3.12 1.08 -22.51
CA TRP A 135 -4.09 0.14 -21.96
C TRP A 135 -5.43 0.83 -21.71
N ASN A 136 -6.52 0.24 -22.19
CA ASN A 136 -7.88 0.79 -22.03
C ASN A 136 -8.80 -0.07 -21.15
N GLY A 137 -8.24 -1.08 -20.48
CA GLY A 137 -9.00 -1.91 -19.54
C GLY A 137 -9.39 -1.18 -18.26
N THR A 138 -8.75 -0.05 -17.95
CA THR A 138 -9.10 0.84 -16.83
C THR A 138 -10.43 1.54 -17.01
N THR A 139 -11.07 1.43 -18.20
CA THR A 139 -12.43 1.91 -18.47
C THR A 139 -13.43 1.49 -17.40
N VAL A 140 -13.28 0.29 -16.81
CA VAL A 140 -14.18 -0.21 -15.76
C VAL A 140 -14.23 0.70 -14.52
N PHE A 141 -13.10 1.27 -14.11
CA PHE A 141 -13.03 2.11 -12.89
C PHE A 141 -13.77 3.43 -13.09
N GLY A 142 -13.58 4.06 -14.26
CA GLY A 142 -14.31 5.26 -14.64
C GLY A 142 -15.81 4.99 -14.87
N ALA A 143 -16.17 3.82 -15.39
CA ALA A 143 -17.56 3.42 -15.58
C ALA A 143 -18.28 3.23 -14.23
N ILE A 144 -17.63 2.62 -13.23
CA ILE A 144 -18.17 2.52 -11.87
C ILE A 144 -18.36 3.92 -11.27
N ALA A 145 -17.33 4.78 -11.33
CA ALA A 145 -17.43 6.14 -10.79
C ALA A 145 -18.58 6.94 -11.44
N LEU A 146 -18.74 6.84 -12.76
CA LEU A 146 -19.83 7.49 -13.48
C LEU A 146 -21.21 6.90 -13.08
N ALA A 147 -21.31 5.58 -12.95
CA ALA A 147 -22.55 4.91 -12.56
C ALA A 147 -23.00 5.29 -11.15
N GLU A 148 -22.08 5.28 -10.17
CA GLU A 148 -22.37 5.71 -8.80
C GLU A 148 -22.77 7.19 -8.73
N THR A 149 -22.12 8.03 -9.54
CA THR A 149 -22.50 9.44 -9.67
C THR A 149 -23.93 9.59 -10.17
N LEU A 150 -24.31 8.88 -11.25
CA LEU A 150 -25.65 8.97 -11.82
C LEU A 150 -26.72 8.39 -10.87
N LYS A 151 -26.40 7.30 -10.17
CA LYS A 151 -27.27 6.63 -9.19
C LYS A 151 -27.58 7.51 -7.98
N HIS A 152 -26.56 8.14 -7.39
CA HIS A 152 -26.69 8.86 -6.12
C HIS A 152 -26.85 10.37 -6.26
N HIS A 153 -26.22 10.97 -7.28
CA HIS A 153 -26.05 12.42 -7.40
C HIS A 153 -26.42 12.97 -8.78
N GLY A 154 -27.09 12.17 -9.62
CA GLY A 154 -27.50 12.56 -10.97
C GLY A 154 -28.51 13.71 -11.00
N ASP A 155 -29.13 14.04 -9.87
CA ASP A 155 -30.01 15.21 -9.68
C ASP A 155 -29.24 16.54 -9.65
N LEU A 156 -27.91 16.52 -9.49
CA LEU A 156 -27.06 17.72 -9.57
C LEU A 156 -26.71 18.12 -11.00
N LEU A 157 -27.06 17.30 -12.00
CA LEU A 157 -26.84 17.56 -13.42
C LEU A 157 -28.10 18.18 -14.04
N ASP A 158 -27.91 19.03 -15.06
CA ASP A 158 -29.02 19.32 -15.98
C ASP A 158 -29.40 18.08 -16.81
N GLU A 159 -30.64 18.08 -17.31
CA GLU A 159 -31.23 16.93 -18.01
C GLU A 159 -30.39 16.51 -19.23
N ASP A 160 -29.92 17.48 -20.02
CA ASP A 160 -29.11 17.21 -21.21
C ASP A 160 -27.80 16.51 -20.85
N ARG A 161 -27.07 16.99 -19.83
CA ARG A 161 -25.82 16.36 -19.40
C ARG A 161 -26.07 14.99 -18.77
N LYS A 162 -27.12 14.84 -17.97
CA LYS A 162 -27.50 13.55 -17.39
C LYS A 162 -27.76 12.51 -18.48
N ASP A 163 -28.49 12.89 -19.53
CA ASP A 163 -28.75 12.03 -20.69
C ASP A 163 -27.48 11.66 -21.46
N GLN A 164 -26.58 12.63 -21.67
CA GLN A 164 -25.30 12.40 -22.32
C GLN A 164 -24.43 11.42 -21.53
N TRP A 165 -24.32 11.61 -20.22
CA TRP A 165 -23.54 10.77 -19.33
C TRP A 165 -24.12 9.35 -19.25
N THR A 166 -25.44 9.22 -19.22
CA THR A 166 -26.14 7.93 -19.26
C THR A 166 -25.84 7.17 -20.58
N LYS A 167 -25.91 7.86 -21.73
CA LYS A 167 -25.53 7.27 -23.03
C LYS A 167 -24.05 6.91 -23.08
N ARG A 168 -23.18 7.75 -22.51
CA ARG A 168 -21.73 7.51 -22.44
C ARG A 168 -21.39 6.29 -21.59
N LEU A 169 -22.11 6.08 -20.49
CA LEU A 169 -21.98 4.92 -19.62
C LEU A 169 -22.29 3.63 -20.38
N SER A 170 -23.39 3.58 -21.14
CA SER A 170 -23.72 2.40 -21.97
C SER A 170 -22.61 2.05 -22.97
N LYS A 171 -21.98 3.05 -23.62
CA LYS A 171 -20.86 2.81 -24.55
C LYS A 171 -19.65 2.20 -23.85
N ALA A 172 -19.31 2.68 -22.65
CA ALA A 172 -18.23 2.09 -21.84
C ALA A 172 -18.53 0.63 -21.49
N THR A 173 -19.76 0.33 -21.11
CA THR A 173 -20.19 -1.03 -20.74
C THR A 173 -20.16 -2.00 -21.92
N ASP A 174 -20.62 -1.56 -23.10
CA ASP A 174 -20.53 -2.36 -24.33
C ASP A 174 -19.08 -2.70 -24.71
N PHE A 175 -18.14 -1.78 -24.45
CA PHE A 175 -16.71 -2.06 -24.58
C PHE A 175 -16.23 -3.10 -23.55
N ILE A 176 -16.57 -2.91 -22.27
CA ILE A 176 -16.12 -3.78 -21.16
C ILE A 176 -16.49 -5.25 -21.43
N ILE A 177 -17.73 -5.51 -21.86
CA ILE A 177 -18.21 -6.87 -22.18
C ILE A 177 -17.35 -7.54 -23.25
N LYS A 178 -16.97 -6.79 -24.29
CA LYS A 178 -16.15 -7.30 -25.41
C LYS A 178 -14.70 -7.51 -24.98
N LYS A 179 -14.15 -6.59 -24.18
CA LYS A 179 -12.76 -6.60 -23.74
C LYS A 179 -12.47 -7.74 -22.77
N PHE A 180 -13.43 -8.07 -21.90
CA PHE A 180 -13.27 -9.05 -20.83
C PHE A 180 -14.29 -10.20 -20.96
N PRO A 181 -14.08 -11.11 -21.93
CA PRO A 181 -15.00 -12.23 -22.15
C PRO A 181 -14.95 -13.27 -21.02
N LYS A 182 -13.93 -13.24 -20.17
CA LYS A 182 -13.68 -14.16 -19.05
C LYS A 182 -12.95 -13.44 -17.92
N VAL A 183 -12.95 -14.01 -16.72
CA VAL A 183 -12.35 -13.39 -15.53
C VAL A 183 -10.85 -13.15 -15.71
N ASP A 184 -10.12 -14.12 -16.28
CA ASP A 184 -8.67 -14.06 -16.46
C ASP A 184 -8.21 -13.65 -17.87
N ALA A 185 -9.01 -12.81 -18.56
CA ALA A 185 -8.58 -12.21 -19.83
C ALA A 185 -7.27 -11.40 -19.68
N THR A 186 -6.96 -10.98 -18.46
CA THR A 186 -5.69 -10.39 -18.03
C THR A 186 -5.47 -10.77 -16.54
N ASN A 187 -4.88 -9.89 -15.73
CA ASN A 187 -4.94 -9.99 -14.28
C ASN A 187 -6.39 -10.12 -13.78
N VAL A 188 -6.59 -10.97 -12.76
CA VAL A 188 -7.91 -11.29 -12.20
C VAL A 188 -8.66 -10.05 -11.71
N ASN A 189 -7.94 -9.02 -11.25
CA ASN A 189 -8.57 -7.79 -10.76
C ASN A 189 -9.54 -7.16 -11.78
N TYR A 190 -9.21 -7.13 -13.07
CA TYR A 190 -10.12 -6.53 -14.05
C TYR A 190 -11.39 -7.35 -14.23
N GLY A 191 -11.27 -8.66 -14.38
CA GLY A 191 -12.43 -9.54 -14.53
C GLY A 191 -13.32 -9.54 -13.29
N GLY A 192 -12.70 -9.55 -12.11
CA GLY A 192 -13.38 -9.44 -10.83
C GLY A 192 -14.11 -8.11 -10.63
N THR A 193 -13.47 -6.99 -10.97
CA THR A 193 -14.10 -5.65 -10.90
C THR A 193 -15.26 -5.50 -11.89
N ASN A 194 -15.15 -6.10 -13.08
CA ASN A 194 -16.22 -6.06 -14.07
C ASN A 194 -17.53 -6.71 -13.58
N ILE A 195 -17.48 -7.68 -12.65
CA ILE A 195 -18.68 -8.31 -12.11
C ILE A 195 -19.59 -7.24 -11.48
N TYR A 196 -19.03 -6.39 -10.60
CA TYR A 196 -19.78 -5.31 -9.99
C TYR A 196 -20.21 -4.25 -11.01
N ALA A 197 -19.27 -3.79 -11.85
CA ALA A 197 -19.58 -2.75 -12.85
C ALA A 197 -20.75 -3.13 -13.75
N LEU A 198 -20.76 -4.37 -14.27
CA LEU A 198 -21.80 -4.84 -15.17
C LEU A 198 -23.15 -5.00 -14.46
N TYR A 199 -23.16 -5.38 -13.18
CA TYR A 199 -24.40 -5.45 -12.41
C TYR A 199 -24.94 -4.04 -12.11
N LEU A 200 -24.12 -3.18 -11.51
CA LEU A 200 -24.47 -1.80 -11.16
C LEU A 200 -25.04 -1.04 -12.35
N ILE A 201 -24.35 -1.10 -13.50
CA ILE A 201 -24.75 -0.39 -14.71
C ILE A 201 -25.97 -1.07 -15.36
N GLY A 202 -26.04 -2.40 -15.32
CA GLY A 202 -27.19 -3.15 -15.82
C GLY A 202 -28.48 -2.84 -15.07
N ASP A 203 -28.40 -2.72 -13.75
CA ASP A 203 -29.52 -2.32 -12.90
C ASP A 203 -29.92 -0.85 -13.12
N LEU A 204 -28.94 0.06 -13.14
CA LEU A 204 -29.17 1.49 -13.34
C LEU A 204 -29.81 1.82 -14.71
N LEU A 205 -29.44 1.08 -15.76
CA LEU A 205 -29.91 1.32 -17.13
C LEU A 205 -31.05 0.39 -17.57
N ASP A 206 -31.49 -0.54 -16.70
CA ASP A 206 -32.44 -1.61 -17.04
C ASP A 206 -32.02 -2.42 -18.29
N GLU A 207 -30.77 -2.91 -18.29
CA GLU A 207 -30.14 -3.60 -19.42
C GLU A 207 -29.79 -5.06 -19.09
N PRO A 208 -30.68 -6.03 -19.40
CA PRO A 208 -30.54 -7.44 -19.01
C PRO A 208 -29.27 -8.14 -19.53
N LYS A 209 -28.72 -7.68 -20.67
CA LYS A 209 -27.46 -8.21 -21.23
C LYS A 209 -26.27 -8.00 -20.29
N TYR A 210 -26.24 -6.88 -19.56
CA TYR A 210 -25.15 -6.54 -18.65
C TYR A 210 -25.24 -7.38 -17.38
N ILE A 211 -26.44 -7.48 -16.80
CA ILE A 211 -26.72 -8.33 -15.62
C ILE A 211 -26.39 -9.80 -15.91
N SER A 212 -26.80 -10.31 -17.07
CA SER A 212 -26.53 -11.69 -17.47
C SER A 212 -25.03 -11.98 -17.59
N LYS A 213 -24.26 -11.03 -18.14
CA LYS A 213 -22.80 -11.16 -18.23
C LYS A 213 -22.12 -11.07 -16.86
N SER A 214 -22.58 -10.17 -15.98
CA SER A 214 -22.11 -10.07 -14.59
C SER A 214 -22.27 -11.41 -13.87
N LYS A 215 -23.46 -12.00 -13.92
CA LYS A 215 -23.75 -13.30 -13.29
C LYS A 215 -22.85 -14.42 -13.82
N ALA A 216 -22.58 -14.47 -15.13
CA ALA A 216 -21.69 -15.47 -15.71
C ALA A 216 -20.25 -15.35 -15.17
N LEU A 217 -19.73 -14.12 -15.05
CA LEU A 217 -18.40 -13.89 -14.48
C LEU A 217 -18.37 -14.17 -12.96
N ALA A 218 -19.46 -13.89 -12.24
CA ALA A 218 -19.60 -14.20 -10.82
C ALA A 218 -19.60 -15.70 -10.51
N GLU A 219 -20.09 -16.55 -11.42
CA GLU A 219 -19.92 -18.00 -11.31
C GLU A 219 -18.48 -18.44 -11.62
N GLU A 220 -17.84 -17.84 -12.62
CA GLU A 220 -16.47 -18.17 -13.04
C GLU A 220 -15.44 -17.89 -11.94
N ILE A 221 -15.53 -16.71 -11.29
CA ILE A 221 -14.57 -16.25 -10.27
C ILE A 221 -14.50 -17.18 -9.05
N LYS A 222 -15.55 -17.96 -8.75
CA LYS A 222 -15.58 -18.88 -7.59
C LYS A 222 -14.46 -19.91 -7.62
N THR A 223 -13.89 -20.18 -8.79
CA THR A 223 -12.78 -21.11 -9.00
C THR A 223 -11.39 -20.52 -8.73
N TYR A 224 -11.29 -19.20 -8.46
CA TYR A 224 -10.02 -18.47 -8.31
C TYR A 224 -9.57 -18.30 -6.84
N PHE A 225 -10.10 -19.12 -5.94
CA PHE A 225 -9.78 -19.05 -4.51
C PHE A 225 -8.97 -20.27 -4.08
N THR A 226 -7.89 -20.05 -3.32
CA THR A 226 -7.00 -21.12 -2.85
C THR A 226 -7.65 -22.00 -1.78
N ASN A 227 -7.09 -23.18 -1.57
CA ASN A 227 -7.34 -23.99 -0.38
C ASN A 227 -6.03 -24.10 0.43
N PRO A 228 -6.09 -24.08 1.78
CA PRO A 228 -7.31 -24.00 2.60
C PRO A 228 -7.77 -22.56 2.88
N ASN A 229 -6.96 -21.53 2.63
CA ASN A 229 -7.20 -20.19 3.18
C ASN A 229 -8.17 -19.34 2.33
N GLY A 230 -8.49 -19.72 1.10
CA GLY A 230 -9.40 -18.94 0.26
C GLY A 230 -8.80 -17.60 -0.15
N LEU A 231 -7.49 -17.52 -0.37
CA LEU A 231 -6.85 -16.34 -0.96
C LEU A 231 -7.24 -16.26 -2.44
N LEU A 232 -7.45 -15.05 -2.97
CA LEU A 232 -7.80 -14.90 -4.39
C LEU A 232 -6.50 -14.82 -5.20
N TYR A 233 -6.33 -15.75 -6.15
CA TYR A 233 -5.15 -15.80 -7.00
C TYR A 233 -5.45 -15.32 -8.42
N GLY A 234 -4.39 -15.08 -9.19
CA GLY A 234 -4.47 -14.68 -10.60
C GLY A 234 -3.80 -13.34 -10.91
N GLU A 235 -3.10 -12.75 -9.94
CA GLU A 235 -2.31 -11.54 -10.11
C GLU A 235 -0.91 -11.85 -10.66
N ILE A 236 -0.84 -12.57 -11.78
CA ILE A 236 0.40 -13.06 -12.39
C ILE A 236 0.29 -13.14 -13.92
N LYS A 237 1.44 -13.14 -14.62
CA LYS A 237 1.57 -13.24 -16.08
C LYS A 237 2.36 -14.49 -16.49
N PRO A 238 2.01 -15.12 -17.64
CA PRO A 238 1.05 -14.68 -18.65
C PRO A 238 -0.39 -15.15 -18.42
N SER A 239 -0.62 -16.03 -17.45
CA SER A 239 -1.92 -16.63 -17.15
C SER A 239 -2.13 -16.61 -15.64
N ALA A 240 -3.37 -16.36 -15.19
CA ALA A 240 -3.75 -16.38 -13.78
C ALA A 240 -3.47 -17.73 -13.09
N HIS A 241 -3.48 -18.83 -13.85
CA HIS A 241 -3.27 -20.20 -13.34
C HIS A 241 -1.80 -20.65 -13.37
N LYS A 242 -0.86 -19.75 -13.68
CA LYS A 242 0.56 -20.11 -13.65
C LYS A 242 0.98 -20.38 -12.20
N LEU A 243 1.49 -21.58 -11.97
CA LEU A 243 2.12 -21.97 -10.70
C LEU A 243 3.64 -21.70 -10.76
N SER A 244 4.21 -21.47 -9.58
CA SER A 244 5.65 -21.35 -9.35
C SER A 244 6.37 -22.71 -9.42
N ALA A 245 7.69 -22.72 -9.17
CA ALA A 245 8.45 -23.97 -9.15
C ALA A 245 8.06 -24.86 -7.94
N LYS A 246 7.67 -24.25 -6.82
CA LYS A 246 7.08 -24.93 -5.66
C LYS A 246 5.60 -25.29 -5.84
N GLY A 247 4.99 -24.97 -6.98
CA GLY A 247 3.57 -25.24 -7.23
C GLY A 247 2.62 -24.23 -6.60
N LEU A 248 3.10 -23.04 -6.22
CA LEU A 248 2.31 -22.03 -5.53
C LEU A 248 1.60 -21.09 -6.53
N PRO A 249 0.34 -20.70 -6.27
CA PRO A 249 -0.40 -19.76 -7.11
C PRO A 249 0.12 -18.34 -6.94
N GLY A 250 -0.20 -17.43 -7.87
CA GLY A 250 0.17 -16.01 -7.80
C GLY A 250 -0.90 -15.15 -7.10
N VAL A 251 -0.59 -14.63 -5.91
CA VAL A 251 -1.48 -13.83 -5.05
C VAL A 251 -0.85 -12.46 -4.78
N ASP A 252 -1.67 -11.40 -4.84
CA ASP A 252 -1.26 -10.06 -4.42
C ASP A 252 -2.30 -9.46 -3.47
N LEU A 253 -1.89 -9.24 -2.22
CA LEU A 253 -2.81 -8.79 -1.18
C LEU A 253 -3.42 -7.43 -1.50
N GLY A 254 -2.62 -6.47 -1.98
CA GLY A 254 -3.09 -5.11 -2.25
C GLY A 254 -4.23 -5.08 -3.27
N TYR A 255 -4.02 -5.66 -4.45
CA TYR A 255 -5.06 -5.75 -5.49
C TYR A 255 -6.24 -6.66 -5.11
N ASN A 256 -6.03 -7.60 -4.18
CA ASN A 256 -7.12 -8.39 -3.66
C ASN A 256 -8.06 -7.52 -2.82
N VAL A 257 -7.54 -6.88 -1.77
CA VAL A 257 -8.36 -6.20 -0.75
C VAL A 257 -8.86 -4.81 -1.15
N GLU A 258 -8.18 -4.13 -2.08
CA GLU A 258 -8.52 -2.76 -2.48
C GLU A 258 -9.25 -2.65 -3.82
N GLU A 259 -9.41 -3.75 -4.55
CA GLU A 259 -10.00 -3.76 -5.89
C GLU A 259 -10.97 -4.92 -6.05
N THR A 260 -10.43 -6.14 -6.07
CA THR A 260 -11.21 -7.30 -6.52
C THR A 260 -12.24 -7.71 -5.49
N LEU A 261 -11.81 -7.92 -4.24
CA LEU A 261 -12.70 -8.35 -3.17
C LEU A 261 -13.70 -7.25 -2.79
N ASN A 262 -13.36 -5.97 -2.98
CA ASN A 262 -14.32 -4.87 -2.94
C ASN A 262 -15.48 -5.13 -3.90
N SER A 263 -15.18 -5.23 -5.18
CA SER A 263 -16.19 -5.42 -6.22
C SER A 263 -17.01 -6.69 -6.01
N LEU A 264 -16.38 -7.79 -5.63
CA LEU A 264 -17.09 -9.04 -5.35
C LEU A 264 -18.01 -8.92 -4.14
N ALA A 265 -17.57 -8.26 -3.07
CA ALA A 265 -18.40 -8.04 -1.88
C ALA A 265 -19.61 -7.16 -2.21
N LEU A 266 -19.41 -6.07 -2.95
CA LEU A 266 -20.50 -5.17 -3.36
C LEU A 266 -21.54 -5.91 -4.22
N TYR A 267 -21.09 -6.61 -5.26
CA TYR A 267 -21.97 -7.42 -6.11
C TYR A 267 -22.73 -8.48 -5.29
N ALA A 268 -22.02 -9.26 -4.47
CA ALA A 268 -22.63 -10.37 -3.74
C ALA A 268 -23.62 -9.88 -2.67
N HIS A 269 -23.36 -8.69 -2.10
CA HIS A 269 -24.28 -8.02 -1.18
C HIS A 269 -25.56 -7.55 -1.89
N GLU A 270 -25.44 -6.82 -3.01
CA GLU A 270 -26.59 -6.28 -3.73
C GLU A 270 -27.46 -7.39 -4.36
N THR A 271 -26.83 -8.42 -4.93
CA THR A 271 -27.53 -9.58 -5.54
C THR A 271 -27.96 -10.65 -4.55
N LYS A 272 -27.56 -10.53 -3.27
CA LYS A 272 -27.78 -11.52 -2.21
C LYS A 272 -27.22 -12.91 -2.56
N ASP A 273 -26.10 -12.96 -3.28
CA ASP A 273 -25.39 -14.20 -3.59
C ASP A 273 -24.70 -14.75 -2.33
N LYS A 274 -25.39 -15.65 -1.63
CA LYS A 274 -24.92 -16.23 -0.37
C LYS A 274 -23.64 -17.06 -0.53
N GLU A 275 -23.47 -17.72 -1.67
CA GLU A 275 -22.30 -18.57 -1.90
C GLU A 275 -21.06 -17.70 -2.09
N LEU A 276 -21.15 -16.68 -2.95
CA LEU A 276 -20.06 -15.75 -3.17
C LEU A 276 -19.78 -14.90 -1.93
N LEU A 277 -20.80 -14.46 -1.18
CA LEU A 277 -20.61 -13.76 0.10
C LEU A 277 -19.80 -14.60 1.09
N LYS A 278 -20.07 -15.90 1.20
CA LYS A 278 -19.31 -16.81 2.08
C LYS A 278 -17.85 -16.90 1.65
N LEU A 279 -17.60 -17.02 0.35
CA LEU A 279 -16.26 -17.14 -0.22
C LEU A 279 -15.45 -15.84 -0.04
N VAL A 280 -16.06 -14.70 -0.37
CA VAL A 280 -15.45 -13.37 -0.20
C VAL A 280 -15.18 -13.06 1.26
N THR A 281 -16.14 -13.36 2.16
CA THR A 281 -15.94 -13.18 3.61
C THR A 281 -14.77 -14.02 4.13
N LYS A 282 -14.66 -15.29 3.70
CA LYS A 282 -13.51 -16.13 4.02
C LYS A 282 -12.21 -15.51 3.52
N SER A 283 -12.19 -15.06 2.26
CA SER A 283 -11.00 -14.43 1.66
C SER A 283 -10.58 -13.16 2.42
N LEU A 284 -11.52 -12.27 2.73
CA LEU A 284 -11.25 -11.05 3.51
C LEU A 284 -10.70 -11.39 4.90
N ASN A 285 -11.24 -12.40 5.58
CA ASN A 285 -10.70 -12.84 6.87
C ASN A 285 -9.25 -13.33 6.78
N SER A 286 -8.90 -14.07 5.73
CA SER A 286 -7.54 -14.55 5.49
C SER A 286 -6.58 -13.41 5.17
N HIS A 287 -6.98 -12.45 4.34
CA HIS A 287 -6.18 -11.27 4.06
C HIS A 287 -6.01 -10.38 5.30
N LEU A 288 -7.03 -10.26 6.14
CA LEU A 288 -6.98 -9.43 7.36
C LEU A 288 -5.91 -9.91 8.35
N GLN A 289 -5.49 -11.17 8.31
CA GLN A 289 -4.36 -11.67 9.11
C GLN A 289 -3.06 -10.90 8.86
N PHE A 290 -2.92 -10.30 7.67
CA PHE A 290 -1.74 -9.53 7.25
C PHE A 290 -1.87 -8.03 7.54
N MET A 291 -2.99 -7.53 8.07
CA MET A 291 -3.10 -6.12 8.47
C MET A 291 -2.38 -5.89 9.79
N MET A 292 -1.42 -4.97 9.81
CA MET A 292 -0.71 -4.55 11.02
C MET A 292 -1.62 -3.76 11.97
N PRO A 293 -1.34 -3.75 13.29
CA PRO A 293 -2.18 -3.10 14.29
C PRO A 293 -2.49 -1.61 14.05
N ASP A 294 -1.66 -0.92 13.26
CA ASP A 294 -1.84 0.51 12.92
C ASP A 294 -2.59 0.75 11.61
N GLY A 295 -3.13 -0.31 10.98
CA GLY A 295 -3.91 -0.27 9.74
C GLY A 295 -3.10 -0.49 8.46
N GLY A 296 -1.79 -0.73 8.55
CA GLY A 296 -0.94 -1.00 7.39
C GLY A 296 -1.15 -2.40 6.82
N TRP A 297 -1.10 -2.54 5.50
CA TRP A 297 -1.18 -3.83 4.81
C TRP A 297 0.21 -4.42 4.60
N ASP A 298 0.46 -5.63 5.09
CA ASP A 298 1.69 -6.37 4.78
C ASP A 298 1.60 -7.07 3.42
N ASN A 299 1.74 -6.31 2.32
CA ASN A 299 1.86 -6.85 0.96
C ASN A 299 3.34 -7.09 0.56
N SER A 300 4.21 -7.35 1.54
CA SER A 300 5.66 -7.51 1.32
C SER A 300 6.03 -8.71 0.44
N TRP A 301 5.16 -9.72 0.42
CA TRP A 301 5.28 -10.95 -0.36
C TRP A 301 4.40 -10.95 -1.61
N GLY A 302 3.54 -9.94 -1.82
CA GLY A 302 2.60 -9.92 -2.94
C GLY A 302 3.30 -9.97 -4.29
N THR A 303 2.73 -10.67 -5.27
CA THR A 303 3.33 -10.74 -6.61
C THR A 303 3.49 -9.35 -7.24
N ARG A 304 2.60 -8.40 -6.92
CA ARG A 304 2.65 -7.00 -7.39
C ARG A 304 3.15 -6.04 -6.32
N MET A 305 4.00 -6.50 -5.41
CA MET A 305 4.68 -5.69 -4.40
C MET A 305 5.33 -4.41 -4.98
N PHE A 306 5.70 -4.38 -6.26
CA PHE A 306 6.17 -3.14 -6.93
C PHE A 306 5.15 -1.97 -6.92
N LYS A 307 3.88 -2.23 -6.57
CA LYS A 307 2.81 -1.25 -6.35
C LYS A 307 2.48 -1.03 -4.87
N TRP A 308 3.11 -1.75 -3.96
CA TRP A 308 2.79 -1.69 -2.54
C TRP A 308 3.18 -0.33 -1.94
N THR A 309 2.26 0.22 -1.16
CA THR A 309 2.43 1.30 -0.18
C THR A 309 2.07 0.73 1.18
N TYR A 310 2.63 1.26 2.28
CA TYR A 310 2.32 0.67 3.59
C TYR A 310 0.81 0.65 3.92
N TRP A 311 0.05 1.61 3.39
CA TRP A 311 -1.40 1.67 3.55
C TRP A 311 -2.20 0.81 2.56
N GLY A 312 -1.58 0.25 1.51
CA GLY A 312 -2.31 -0.42 0.43
C GLY A 312 -1.55 -0.52 -0.90
N SER A 313 -2.20 -0.18 -2.01
CA SER A 313 -1.64 -0.22 -3.36
C SER A 313 -1.81 1.10 -4.10
N ARG A 314 -0.76 1.52 -4.81
CA ARG A 314 -0.63 2.82 -5.48
C ARG A 314 -1.75 3.18 -6.46
N THR A 315 -2.41 2.19 -7.05
CA THR A 315 -3.34 2.41 -8.17
C THR A 315 -4.68 1.74 -7.96
N CYS A 316 -5.00 1.46 -6.69
CA CYS A 316 -6.21 0.81 -6.24
C CYS A 316 -7.14 1.79 -5.51
N ASP A 317 -8.35 1.37 -5.18
CA ASP A 317 -9.39 2.24 -4.63
C ASP A 317 -9.38 2.33 -3.09
N GLY A 318 -8.74 1.41 -2.37
CA GLY A 318 -8.76 1.32 -0.89
C GLY A 318 -9.72 0.25 -0.36
N CYS A 319 -9.47 -0.30 0.83
CA CYS A 319 -10.20 -1.48 1.33
C CYS A 319 -11.58 -1.18 1.96
N GLN A 320 -11.96 0.09 2.09
CA GLN A 320 -13.12 0.53 2.87
C GLN A 320 -14.46 -0.08 2.41
N PRO A 321 -14.77 -0.23 1.10
CA PRO A 321 -16.07 -0.73 0.66
C PRO A 321 -16.39 -2.13 1.21
N ALA A 322 -15.58 -3.16 0.89
CA ALA A 322 -15.85 -4.53 1.34
C ALA A 322 -15.85 -4.67 2.87
N TYR A 323 -14.85 -4.11 3.54
CA TYR A 323 -14.72 -4.28 4.98
C TYR A 323 -15.83 -3.53 5.75
N SER A 324 -16.33 -2.41 5.24
CA SER A 324 -17.45 -1.70 5.88
C SER A 324 -18.77 -2.44 5.72
N ILE A 325 -19.14 -2.87 4.50
CA ILE A 325 -20.42 -3.54 4.26
C ILE A 325 -20.52 -4.91 4.96
N LEU A 326 -19.39 -5.59 5.16
CA LEU A 326 -19.32 -6.90 5.81
C LEU A 326 -18.93 -6.84 7.29
N ALA A 327 -18.90 -5.67 7.93
CA ALA A 327 -18.47 -5.54 9.32
C ALA A 327 -19.36 -6.28 10.35
N ASN A 328 -20.60 -6.61 10.01
CA ASN A 328 -21.43 -7.51 10.83
C ASN A 328 -21.00 -8.99 10.74
N SER A 329 -20.33 -9.39 9.66
CA SER A 329 -19.83 -10.76 9.47
C SER A 329 -18.56 -11.02 10.29
N ASN A 330 -17.72 -10.00 10.47
CA ASN A 330 -16.59 -10.01 11.39
C ASN A 330 -16.38 -8.59 11.97
N PRO A 331 -16.59 -8.37 13.27
CA PRO A 331 -16.40 -7.06 13.90
C PRO A 331 -15.00 -6.44 13.73
N SER A 332 -13.94 -7.25 13.58
CA SER A 332 -12.59 -6.74 13.30
C SER A 332 -12.48 -5.99 11.97
N PHE A 333 -13.43 -6.19 11.04
CA PHE A 333 -13.49 -5.43 9.80
C PHE A 333 -13.77 -3.95 10.06
N GLY A 334 -14.57 -3.61 11.08
CA GLY A 334 -14.77 -2.21 11.48
C GLY A 334 -13.47 -1.55 11.91
N THR A 335 -12.66 -2.26 12.70
CA THR A 335 -11.31 -1.84 13.09
C THR A 335 -10.41 -1.67 11.88
N ALA A 336 -10.47 -2.57 10.91
CA ALA A 336 -9.68 -2.49 9.67
C ALA A 336 -9.96 -1.19 8.90
N VAL A 337 -11.24 -0.87 8.71
CA VAL A 337 -11.69 0.35 8.04
C VAL A 337 -11.18 1.59 8.80
N ILE A 338 -11.37 1.64 10.11
CA ILE A 338 -10.96 2.79 10.94
C ILE A 338 -9.44 2.99 10.87
N ARG A 339 -8.65 1.94 11.18
CA ARG A 339 -7.19 2.04 11.28
C ARG A 339 -6.54 2.35 9.93
N ASN A 340 -7.05 1.76 8.84
CA ASN A 340 -6.54 2.06 7.52
C ASN A 340 -6.88 3.50 7.09
N THR A 341 -8.11 3.98 7.33
CA THR A 341 -8.47 5.39 7.04
C THR A 341 -7.65 6.38 7.88
N GLU A 342 -7.35 6.07 9.15
CA GLU A 342 -6.42 6.86 9.96
C GLU A 342 -5.01 6.88 9.37
N LEU A 343 -4.52 5.75 8.84
CA LEU A 343 -3.23 5.68 8.18
C LEU A 343 -3.20 6.47 6.86
N LEU A 344 -4.29 6.45 6.09
CA LEU A 344 -4.44 7.26 4.88
C LEU A 344 -4.35 8.76 5.19
N ASP A 345 -4.99 9.23 6.27
CA ASP A 345 -4.84 10.63 6.70
C ASP A 345 -3.42 10.96 7.17
N ARG A 346 -2.76 10.06 7.92
CA ARG A 346 -1.32 10.23 8.28
C ARG A 346 -0.42 10.34 7.05
N CYS A 347 -0.80 9.71 5.94
CA CYS A 347 -0.09 9.78 4.67
C CYS A 347 -0.57 10.94 3.77
N THR A 348 -1.48 11.80 4.25
CA THR A 348 -2.02 12.92 3.47
C THR A 348 -1.46 14.26 3.94
N ASP A 349 -0.77 14.95 3.04
CA ASP A 349 -0.24 16.30 3.25
C ASP A 349 -0.67 17.23 2.12
N ASN A 350 -0.91 18.51 2.43
CA ASN A 350 -1.39 19.51 1.47
C ASN A 350 -2.60 19.07 0.62
N GLY A 351 -3.50 18.29 1.21
CA GLY A 351 -4.71 17.83 0.53
C GLY A 351 -4.55 16.61 -0.38
N LEU A 352 -3.35 16.00 -0.48
CA LEU A 352 -3.10 14.89 -1.40
C LEU A 352 -2.47 13.69 -0.67
N LEU A 353 -2.83 12.49 -1.10
CA LEU A 353 -2.34 11.23 -0.53
C LEU A 353 -0.94 10.89 -1.07
N HIS A 354 0.04 10.75 -0.17
CA HIS A 354 1.39 10.32 -0.50
C HIS A 354 1.51 8.79 -0.57
N GLY A 355 2.47 8.30 -1.36
CA GLY A 355 2.67 6.87 -1.61
C GLY A 355 3.32 6.08 -0.46
N GLY A 356 3.33 6.60 0.78
CA GLY A 356 3.89 5.94 1.95
C GLY A 356 4.20 6.92 3.10
N MET A 357 4.50 6.37 4.28
CA MET A 357 4.58 7.12 5.53
C MET A 357 5.68 8.19 5.59
N HIS A 358 6.82 7.95 4.94
CA HIS A 358 7.99 8.84 5.07
C HIS A 358 8.23 9.69 3.81
N TYR A 359 7.21 9.82 2.95
CA TYR A 359 7.30 10.66 1.76
C TYR A 359 7.59 12.12 2.12
N VAL A 360 6.82 12.67 3.07
CA VAL A 360 6.94 14.09 3.48
C VAL A 360 8.30 14.35 4.13
N SER A 361 8.71 13.52 5.09
CA SER A 361 10.02 13.65 5.76
C SER A 361 11.20 13.52 4.81
N HIS A 362 11.06 12.73 3.73
CA HIS A 362 12.10 12.58 2.71
C HIS A 362 12.06 13.66 1.61
N GLY A 363 11.01 14.49 1.58
CA GLY A 363 10.80 15.54 0.59
C GLY A 363 10.26 15.05 -0.76
N ILE A 364 9.51 13.93 -0.77
CA ILE A 364 8.91 13.36 -1.98
C ILE A 364 7.47 13.85 -2.12
N LYS A 365 7.19 14.47 -3.27
CA LYS A 365 5.86 14.97 -3.61
C LYS A 365 4.85 13.83 -3.84
N PRO A 366 3.55 14.07 -3.61
CA PRO A 366 2.52 13.07 -3.82
C PRO A 366 2.25 12.86 -5.32
N CYS A 367 2.01 11.62 -5.71
CA CYS A 367 1.41 11.29 -7.00
C CYS A 367 -0.11 11.43 -6.88
N LEU A 368 -0.71 12.23 -7.75
CA LEU A 368 -2.16 12.47 -7.76
C LEU A 368 -2.97 11.17 -7.91
N HIS A 369 -2.44 10.18 -8.62
CA HIS A 369 -3.12 8.90 -8.86
C HIS A 369 -3.63 8.26 -7.57
N HIS A 370 -2.85 8.32 -6.50
CA HIS A 370 -3.25 7.75 -5.20
C HIS A 370 -4.54 8.41 -4.67
N THR A 371 -4.67 9.73 -4.84
CA THR A 371 -5.75 10.50 -4.23
C THR A 371 -7.09 10.24 -4.92
N PHE A 372 -7.16 10.35 -6.26
CA PHE A 372 -8.44 10.18 -6.94
C PHE A 372 -8.95 8.73 -6.92
N THR A 373 -8.06 7.73 -6.85
CA THR A 373 -8.51 6.34 -6.74
C THR A 373 -9.08 6.07 -5.35
N HIS A 374 -8.42 6.55 -4.29
CA HIS A 374 -8.85 6.32 -2.91
C HIS A 374 -10.09 7.12 -2.50
N ALA A 375 -10.28 8.31 -3.07
CA ALA A 375 -11.42 9.14 -2.76
C ALA A 375 -12.77 8.45 -3.06
N LYS A 376 -12.83 7.58 -4.08
CA LYS A 376 -14.03 6.82 -4.44
C LYS A 376 -14.52 5.92 -3.31
N SER A 377 -13.60 5.24 -2.62
CA SER A 377 -13.94 4.33 -1.52
C SER A 377 -14.53 5.05 -0.32
N LEU A 378 -14.02 6.24 0.01
CA LEU A 378 -14.61 7.05 1.08
C LEU A 378 -15.97 7.62 0.67
N ALA A 379 -16.13 8.07 -0.58
CA ALA A 379 -17.41 8.53 -1.10
C ALA A 379 -18.47 7.43 -1.05
N TYR A 380 -18.12 6.21 -1.49
CA TYR A 380 -18.98 5.03 -1.42
C TYR A 380 -19.45 4.75 0.01
N MET A 381 -18.50 4.67 0.95
CA MET A 381 -18.81 4.39 2.36
C MET A 381 -19.74 5.47 2.95
N LEU A 382 -19.51 6.73 2.60
CA LEU A 382 -20.29 7.85 3.13
C LEU A 382 -21.70 7.95 2.52
N ASP A 383 -21.87 7.67 1.23
CA ASP A 383 -23.20 7.61 0.60
C ASP A 383 -24.04 6.46 1.16
N ASN A 384 -23.41 5.34 1.47
CA ASN A 384 -24.08 4.15 1.97
C ASN A 384 -24.17 4.09 3.50
N TRP A 385 -23.73 5.14 4.22
CA TRP A 385 -23.52 5.10 5.68
C TRP A 385 -24.75 4.62 6.47
N SER A 386 -25.95 5.02 6.08
CA SER A 386 -27.20 4.61 6.75
C SER A 386 -27.54 3.13 6.60
N HIS A 387 -26.92 2.46 5.63
CA HIS A 387 -27.08 1.04 5.35
C HIS A 387 -25.90 0.19 5.87
N LEU A 388 -24.83 0.83 6.32
CA LEU A 388 -23.68 0.12 6.87
C LEU A 388 -23.98 -0.43 8.27
N PRO A 389 -23.39 -1.57 8.62
CA PRO A 389 -23.23 -1.99 10.01
C PRO A 389 -22.62 -0.91 10.91
N ASN A 390 -22.74 -1.08 12.22
CA ASN A 390 -22.06 -0.20 13.17
C ASN A 390 -20.54 -0.37 13.10
N ILE A 391 -19.85 0.58 12.46
CA ILE A 391 -18.39 0.60 12.34
C ILE A 391 -17.77 1.14 13.63
N ASN A 392 -16.97 0.30 14.29
CA ASN A 392 -16.23 0.66 15.51
C ASN A 392 -14.95 -0.17 15.61
N ASP A 393 -14.06 0.21 16.52
CA ASP A 393 -12.75 -0.44 16.69
C ASP A 393 -12.64 -1.29 17.97
N LYS A 394 -13.78 -1.73 18.52
CA LYS A 394 -13.83 -2.48 19.81
C LYS A 394 -13.22 -3.88 19.71
N THR A 395 -13.24 -4.49 18.53
CA THR A 395 -12.65 -5.81 18.30
C THR A 395 -11.28 -5.65 17.64
N PRO A 396 -10.18 -6.10 18.27
CA PRO A 396 -8.85 -5.89 17.71
C PRO A 396 -8.70 -6.56 16.34
N LEU A 397 -7.76 -6.04 15.55
CA LEU A 397 -7.30 -6.72 14.34
C LEU A 397 -6.70 -8.09 14.72
N PRO A 398 -6.85 -9.13 13.88
CA PRO A 398 -6.29 -10.45 14.17
C PRO A 398 -4.81 -10.37 14.53
N ARG A 399 -4.04 -9.63 13.73
CA ARG A 399 -2.61 -9.43 13.94
C ARG A 399 -2.28 -8.78 15.27
N ALA A 400 -3.15 -7.97 15.87
CA ALA A 400 -2.91 -7.40 17.19
C ALA A 400 -3.11 -8.43 18.31
N ALA A 401 -4.05 -9.37 18.14
CA ALA A 401 -4.45 -10.34 19.16
C ALA A 401 -3.73 -11.71 19.04
N SER A 402 -3.15 -12.04 17.89
CA SER A 402 -2.48 -13.33 17.65
C SER A 402 -1.27 -13.55 18.56
N GLU A 403 -0.99 -14.84 18.81
CA GLU A 403 0.19 -15.35 19.51
C GLU A 403 0.61 -16.68 18.84
N GLY A 404 1.91 -16.96 18.74
CA GLY A 404 2.45 -18.14 18.08
C GLY A 404 2.69 -17.94 16.59
N ILE A 405 2.25 -18.91 15.78
CA ILE A 405 2.53 -19.01 14.35
C ILE A 405 1.24 -19.24 13.55
N ASP A 406 1.05 -18.47 12.48
CA ASP A 406 0.10 -18.75 11.40
C ASP A 406 0.86 -18.98 10.09
N TYR A 407 0.79 -20.20 9.53
CA TYR A 407 1.46 -20.55 8.27
C TYR A 407 0.48 -20.63 7.11
N PHE A 408 0.80 -19.91 6.03
CA PHE A 408 0.06 -19.89 4.77
C PHE A 408 0.82 -20.72 3.74
N GLU A 409 0.43 -21.99 3.61
CA GLU A 409 1.12 -22.93 2.71
C GLU A 409 1.02 -22.53 1.24
N GLU A 410 -0.06 -21.87 0.83
CA GLU A 410 -0.23 -21.42 -0.56
C GLU A 410 0.71 -20.26 -0.92
N LEU A 411 1.36 -19.66 0.08
CA LEU A 411 2.29 -18.55 -0.06
C LEU A 411 3.70 -18.91 0.44
N ASP A 412 3.92 -20.09 1.02
CA ASP A 412 5.15 -20.42 1.77
C ASP A 412 5.61 -19.24 2.66
N THR A 413 4.66 -18.74 3.45
CA THR A 413 4.80 -17.52 4.26
C THR A 413 4.26 -17.75 5.65
N VAL A 414 5.00 -17.30 6.66
CA VAL A 414 4.66 -17.48 8.06
C VAL A 414 4.53 -16.14 8.77
N LEU A 415 3.46 -16.01 9.55
CA LEU A 415 3.18 -14.91 10.45
C LEU A 415 3.55 -15.34 11.87
N VAL A 416 4.49 -14.62 12.48
CA VAL A 416 4.92 -14.81 13.87
C VAL A 416 4.32 -13.73 14.75
N SER A 417 3.78 -14.12 15.90
CA SER A 417 3.32 -13.20 16.93
C SER A 417 3.83 -13.67 18.30
N ARG A 418 4.56 -12.81 19.01
CA ARG A 418 5.07 -13.13 20.36
C ARG A 418 5.12 -11.88 21.21
N GLY A 419 4.32 -11.85 22.28
CA GLY A 419 4.22 -10.65 23.12
C GLY A 419 3.80 -9.42 22.32
N ASN A 420 4.67 -8.42 22.19
CA ASN A 420 4.42 -7.23 21.37
C ASN A 420 4.99 -7.30 19.94
N TRP A 421 5.70 -8.35 19.59
CA TRP A 421 6.32 -8.54 18.28
C TRP A 421 5.36 -9.17 17.29
N ARG A 422 5.29 -8.59 16.08
CA ARG A 422 4.58 -9.14 14.92
C ARG A 422 5.54 -9.17 13.75
N ALA A 423 5.74 -10.34 13.15
CA ALA A 423 6.73 -10.52 12.10
C ALA A 423 6.24 -11.44 10.99
N THR A 424 6.69 -11.17 9.77
CA THR A 424 6.40 -11.99 8.59
C THR A 424 7.71 -12.49 8.02
N VAL A 425 7.81 -13.80 7.79
CA VAL A 425 8.95 -14.44 7.12
C VAL A 425 8.42 -15.21 5.92
N THR A 426 9.06 -15.06 4.75
CA THR A 426 8.54 -15.62 3.51
C THR A 426 9.62 -16.29 2.66
N ALA A 427 9.27 -17.43 2.09
CA ALA A 427 10.01 -18.11 1.03
C ALA A 427 9.14 -18.28 -0.23
N TYR A 428 8.11 -17.44 -0.39
CA TYR A 428 7.20 -17.44 -1.52
C TYR A 428 7.94 -17.30 -2.84
N ASP A 429 7.66 -18.18 -3.81
CA ASP A 429 8.44 -18.26 -5.05
C ASP A 429 7.64 -17.89 -6.32
N ALA A 430 6.36 -17.51 -6.20
CA ALA A 430 5.55 -17.11 -7.35
C ALA A 430 5.91 -15.69 -7.79
N GLU A 431 6.40 -15.52 -9.01
CA GLU A 431 6.83 -14.22 -9.54
C GLU A 431 5.78 -13.63 -10.48
N TYR A 432 5.46 -12.33 -10.35
CA TYR A 432 4.47 -11.67 -11.21
C TYR A 432 4.71 -11.90 -12.71
N TYR A 433 5.95 -11.75 -13.18
CA TYR A 433 6.26 -12.00 -14.58
C TYR A 433 7.65 -12.59 -14.78
N HIS A 434 7.71 -13.89 -15.08
CA HIS A 434 8.96 -14.64 -15.30
C HIS A 434 9.95 -14.04 -16.33
N LYS A 435 9.55 -13.10 -17.19
CA LYS A 435 10.45 -12.43 -18.15
C LYS A 435 11.09 -11.15 -17.62
N LYS A 436 10.60 -10.61 -16.51
CA LYS A 436 11.10 -9.39 -15.87
C LYS A 436 11.20 -9.65 -14.37
N ASP A 437 12.41 -9.71 -13.84
CA ASP A 437 12.59 -9.91 -12.40
C ASP A 437 12.13 -8.66 -11.64
N LEU A 438 10.97 -8.79 -10.98
CA LEU A 438 10.34 -7.79 -10.11
C LEU A 438 10.30 -8.39 -8.70
N ARG A 439 11.49 -8.62 -8.16
CA ARG A 439 11.69 -9.47 -6.99
C ARG A 439 11.01 -8.94 -5.73
N GLN A 440 9.89 -9.53 -5.34
CA GLN A 440 9.31 -9.32 -4.02
C GLN A 440 10.12 -10.04 -2.92
N ALA A 441 9.72 -9.89 -1.65
CA ALA A 441 10.37 -10.61 -0.56
C ALA A 441 10.24 -12.14 -0.74
N THR A 442 11.36 -12.83 -0.59
CA THR A 442 11.48 -14.30 -0.62
C THR A 442 12.80 -14.70 0.05
N GLY A 443 13.28 -15.93 -0.11
CA GLY A 443 14.59 -16.33 0.39
C GLY A 443 14.63 -16.53 1.90
N ALA A 444 13.52 -16.99 2.49
CA ALA A 444 13.31 -17.08 3.94
C ALA A 444 13.66 -15.77 4.68
N SER A 445 13.30 -14.63 4.10
CA SER A 445 13.64 -13.31 4.63
C SER A 445 12.56 -12.80 5.58
N LEU A 446 12.98 -12.11 6.65
CA LEU A 446 12.09 -11.31 7.50
C LEU A 446 11.54 -10.14 6.67
N SER A 447 10.35 -10.30 6.12
CA SER A 447 9.77 -9.33 5.19
C SER A 447 9.11 -8.15 5.92
N THR A 448 8.58 -8.37 7.13
CA THR A 448 8.06 -7.31 7.98
C THR A 448 8.35 -7.59 9.45
N LEU A 449 8.71 -6.55 10.22
CA LEU A 449 8.83 -6.58 11.68
C LEU A 449 8.13 -5.35 12.26
N TYR A 450 7.21 -5.59 13.18
CA TYR A 450 6.41 -4.56 13.84
C TYR A 450 6.40 -4.83 15.36
N HIS A 451 6.38 -3.75 16.13
CA HIS A 451 6.23 -3.82 17.58
C HIS A 451 5.09 -2.91 18.04
N ASN A 452 4.13 -3.44 18.82
CA ASN A 452 2.91 -2.71 19.24
C ASN A 452 3.16 -1.33 19.88
N LYS A 453 4.33 -1.14 20.51
CA LYS A 453 4.74 0.16 21.08
C LYS A 453 5.47 1.09 20.09
N LEU A 454 6.23 0.54 19.14
CA LEU A 454 7.14 1.32 18.29
C LEU A 454 6.67 1.48 16.84
N GLY A 455 5.66 0.71 16.41
CA GLY A 455 5.23 0.64 15.03
C GLY A 455 6.14 -0.25 14.16
N LEU A 456 6.22 0.09 12.88
CA LEU A 456 7.02 -0.62 11.88
C LEU A 456 8.52 -0.45 12.11
N ILE A 457 9.24 -1.57 12.23
CA ILE A 457 10.70 -1.63 12.49
C ILE A 457 11.46 -2.11 11.25
N CYS A 458 10.98 -3.15 10.58
CA CYS A 458 11.51 -3.63 9.30
C CYS A 458 10.36 -3.76 8.30
N ALA A 459 10.64 -3.45 7.03
CA ALA A 459 9.75 -3.73 5.93
C ALA A 459 10.57 -4.05 4.68
N ALA A 460 10.12 -5.02 3.91
CA ALA A 460 10.76 -5.41 2.67
C ALA A 460 10.57 -4.33 1.61
N SER A 461 11.45 -4.36 0.61
CA SER A 461 11.26 -3.66 -0.65
C SER A 461 11.47 -4.65 -1.79
N LEU A 462 11.33 -4.18 -3.04
CA LEU A 462 11.90 -4.93 -4.15
C LEU A 462 13.41 -5.13 -3.91
N ALA A 463 13.95 -6.29 -4.30
CA ALA A 463 15.38 -6.53 -4.20
C ALA A 463 16.16 -5.57 -5.12
N VAL A 464 15.61 -5.30 -6.31
CA VAL A 464 16.03 -4.22 -7.21
C VAL A 464 14.79 -3.45 -7.62
N TYR A 465 14.75 -2.16 -7.30
CA TYR A 465 13.64 -1.30 -7.66
C TYR A 465 13.53 -1.16 -9.18
N ARG A 466 12.39 -1.58 -9.71
CA ARG A 466 12.05 -1.44 -11.13
C ARG A 466 10.61 -1.04 -11.28
N GLN A 467 10.38 -0.14 -12.23
CA GLN A 467 9.04 0.25 -12.62
C GLN A 467 8.54 -0.69 -13.71
N MET A 468 7.64 -1.62 -13.34
CA MET A 468 6.94 -2.44 -14.32
C MET A 468 5.96 -1.59 -15.14
N GLU A 469 5.37 -0.59 -14.48
CA GLU A 469 4.38 0.34 -15.03
C GLU A 469 4.83 1.78 -14.71
N PRO A 470 5.78 2.33 -15.47
CA PRO A 470 6.44 3.61 -15.15
C PRO A 470 5.46 4.80 -15.06
N LEU A 471 4.36 4.79 -15.82
CA LEU A 471 3.36 5.86 -15.79
C LEU A 471 2.52 5.89 -14.49
N ASN A 472 2.60 4.80 -13.72
CA ASN A 472 1.83 4.56 -12.50
C ASN A 472 2.75 4.34 -11.29
N GLN A 473 4.04 4.69 -11.42
CA GLN A 473 5.07 4.58 -10.40
C GLN A 473 5.93 5.85 -10.47
N GLN A 474 6.74 6.10 -9.44
CA GLN A 474 7.61 7.27 -9.37
C GLN A 474 9.07 6.81 -9.34
N ASP A 475 9.99 7.63 -9.81
CA ASP A 475 11.42 7.29 -9.80
C ASP A 475 11.95 7.21 -8.38
N ALA A 476 13.00 6.40 -8.18
CA ALA A 476 13.69 6.34 -6.90
C ALA A 476 14.38 7.70 -6.64
N PRO A 477 14.25 8.29 -5.43
CA PRO A 477 14.78 9.62 -5.13
C PRO A 477 16.30 9.65 -4.91
N GLY A 478 16.98 8.54 -5.21
CA GLY A 478 18.41 8.34 -4.98
C GLY A 478 18.82 6.90 -5.28
N LYS A 479 19.99 6.49 -4.79
CA LYS A 479 20.48 5.12 -4.95
C LYS A 479 19.50 4.10 -4.38
N ASP A 480 19.14 3.12 -5.19
CA ASP A 480 18.34 1.98 -4.76
C ASP A 480 19.12 1.11 -3.76
N ILE A 481 18.56 0.96 -2.57
CA ILE A 481 19.04 0.07 -1.52
C ILE A 481 17.83 -0.73 -1.06
N ALA A 482 17.90 -2.05 -1.22
CA ALA A 482 16.86 -2.95 -0.74
C ALA A 482 16.71 -2.83 0.78
N LEU A 483 15.47 -2.75 1.25
CA LEU A 483 15.10 -2.66 2.67
C LEU A 483 14.95 -4.02 3.33
N THR A 484 14.82 -5.08 2.56
CA THR A 484 14.67 -6.43 3.09
C THR A 484 15.94 -6.88 3.82
N PRO A 485 15.85 -7.27 5.12
CA PRO A 485 16.91 -7.93 5.86
C PRO A 485 17.43 -9.15 5.11
N ARG A 486 18.76 -9.28 4.98
CA ARG A 486 19.35 -10.26 4.05
C ARG A 486 20.80 -10.56 4.36
N ILE A 487 21.30 -11.66 3.81
CA ILE A 487 22.73 -11.89 3.63
C ILE A 487 23.11 -11.42 2.23
N GLU A 488 24.22 -10.69 2.11
CA GLU A 488 24.75 -10.30 0.81
C GLU A 488 26.27 -10.40 0.70
N THR A 489 26.74 -10.63 -0.51
CA THR A 489 28.15 -10.57 -0.89
C THR A 489 28.30 -10.04 -2.31
N PHE A 490 29.47 -9.49 -2.62
CA PHE A 490 29.80 -9.01 -3.96
C PHE A 490 31.01 -9.78 -4.50
N SER A 491 30.84 -10.35 -5.69
CA SER A 491 31.93 -11.01 -6.43
C SER A 491 31.97 -10.45 -7.84
N ASN A 492 33.13 -9.91 -8.25
CA ASN A 492 33.31 -9.24 -9.56
C ASN A 492 32.23 -8.17 -9.85
N ASN A 493 31.90 -7.35 -8.84
CA ASN A 493 30.83 -6.33 -8.87
C ASN A 493 29.40 -6.87 -9.10
N VAL A 494 29.19 -8.18 -9.08
CA VAL A 494 27.87 -8.81 -9.10
C VAL A 494 27.39 -9.01 -7.68
N TRP A 495 26.15 -8.60 -7.42
CA TRP A 495 25.49 -8.76 -6.13
C TRP A 495 24.87 -10.15 -6.00
N TYR A 496 25.18 -10.84 -4.91
CA TYR A 496 24.60 -12.13 -4.56
C TYR A 496 23.95 -12.02 -3.19
N THR A 497 22.71 -12.49 -3.08
CA THR A 497 21.91 -12.39 -1.86
C THR A 497 20.88 -13.52 -1.79
N ASN A 498 20.40 -13.86 -0.59
CA ASN A 498 19.27 -14.78 -0.43
C ASN A 498 17.97 -14.23 -1.01
N LEU A 499 17.85 -12.92 -1.27
CA LEU A 499 16.63 -12.35 -1.88
C LEU A 499 16.33 -12.90 -3.29
N PHE A 500 17.32 -13.48 -3.97
CA PHE A 500 17.12 -14.14 -5.28
C PHE A 500 16.94 -15.67 -5.17
N ASP A 501 16.84 -16.21 -3.94
CA ASP A 501 16.70 -17.64 -3.71
C ASP A 501 15.24 -18.09 -3.65
N LEU A 502 14.71 -18.45 -4.82
CA LEU A 502 13.38 -19.05 -4.97
C LEU A 502 13.29 -20.47 -4.41
N GLU A 503 14.42 -21.13 -4.15
CA GLU A 503 14.47 -22.51 -3.65
C GLU A 503 14.63 -22.56 -2.13
N ALA A 504 14.78 -21.40 -1.48
CA ALA A 504 14.88 -21.31 -0.03
C ALA A 504 13.69 -21.98 0.64
N SER A 505 13.91 -22.54 1.82
CA SER A 505 12.88 -23.13 2.65
C SER A 505 13.09 -22.71 4.10
N PHE A 506 12.08 -22.90 4.93
CA PHE A 506 12.23 -22.72 6.36
C PHE A 506 11.48 -23.79 7.14
N ASN A 507 11.90 -23.99 8.38
CA ASN A 507 11.14 -24.72 9.39
C ASN A 507 10.72 -23.76 10.50
N THR A 508 9.72 -24.16 11.27
CA THR A 508 9.24 -23.37 12.40
C THR A 508 9.32 -24.14 13.70
N LYS A 509 9.53 -23.42 14.80
CA LYS A 509 9.40 -23.93 16.17
C LYS A 509 8.49 -22.99 16.95
N ASN A 510 7.57 -23.56 17.71
CA ASN A 510 6.62 -22.82 18.52
C ASN A 510 6.47 -23.53 19.86
N ASP A 511 6.98 -22.93 20.93
CA ASP A 511 6.77 -23.36 22.31
C ASP A 511 6.24 -22.18 23.16
N ASP A 512 6.07 -22.36 24.47
CA ASP A 512 5.47 -21.34 25.34
C ASP A 512 6.34 -20.07 25.48
N TYR A 513 7.64 -20.16 25.24
CA TYR A 513 8.61 -19.08 25.46
C TYR A 513 9.15 -18.50 24.14
N LEU A 514 9.40 -19.36 23.16
CA LEU A 514 10.10 -19.05 21.94
C LEU A 514 9.24 -19.38 20.71
N VAL A 515 9.20 -18.46 19.76
CA VAL A 515 8.86 -18.76 18.36
C VAL A 515 10.11 -18.62 17.52
N ALA A 516 10.44 -19.61 16.68
CA ALA A 516 11.58 -19.55 15.78
C ALA A 516 11.20 -19.87 14.33
N VAL A 517 11.87 -19.23 13.39
CA VAL A 517 11.80 -19.53 11.95
C VAL A 517 13.22 -19.74 11.43
N GLU A 518 13.52 -20.98 11.05
CA GLU A 518 14.84 -21.45 10.65
C GLU A 518 14.90 -21.63 9.13
N GLY A 519 15.40 -20.61 8.43
CA GLY A 519 15.57 -20.60 6.98
C GLY A 519 16.87 -21.25 6.52
N ALA A 520 16.80 -22.04 5.45
CA ALA A 520 17.94 -22.52 4.67
C ALA A 520 17.98 -21.78 3.33
N VAL A 521 19.08 -21.06 3.06
CA VAL A 521 19.14 -20.11 1.95
C VAL A 521 20.45 -20.21 1.17
N GLN A 522 20.40 -19.75 -0.08
CA GLN A 522 21.54 -19.64 -0.97
C GLN A 522 21.77 -18.22 -1.46
N LEU A 523 23.02 -17.80 -1.61
CA LEU A 523 23.33 -16.50 -2.20
C LEU A 523 23.33 -16.62 -3.73
N LYS A 524 22.29 -16.06 -4.36
CA LYS A 524 22.11 -16.02 -5.81
C LYS A 524 22.12 -14.59 -6.33
N ASN A 525 22.47 -14.40 -7.60
CA ASN A 525 22.33 -13.12 -8.29
C ASN A 525 20.94 -13.01 -8.97
N GLU A 526 20.66 -11.88 -9.61
CA GLU A 526 19.41 -11.66 -10.36
C GLU A 526 19.17 -12.71 -11.48
N SER A 527 20.24 -13.29 -12.02
CA SER A 527 20.16 -14.40 -13.00
C SER A 527 19.97 -15.78 -12.33
N ARG A 528 19.68 -15.81 -11.02
CA ARG A 528 19.47 -17.02 -10.20
C ARG A 528 20.69 -17.93 -10.13
N GLN A 529 21.87 -17.40 -10.41
CA GLN A 529 23.12 -18.14 -10.34
C GLN A 529 23.70 -18.01 -8.94
N LYS A 530 24.08 -19.15 -8.37
CA LYS A 530 24.75 -19.22 -7.07
C LYS A 530 26.14 -18.60 -7.14
N VAL A 531 26.53 -17.89 -6.08
CA VAL A 531 27.90 -17.38 -5.93
C VAL A 531 28.91 -18.52 -5.91
N LYS A 532 30.09 -18.30 -6.50
CA LYS A 532 31.21 -19.26 -6.53
C LYS A 532 32.39 -18.73 -5.71
N ASP A 533 33.29 -19.63 -5.35
CA ASP A 533 34.57 -19.33 -4.69
C ASP A 533 34.44 -18.63 -3.32
N THR A 534 33.30 -18.78 -2.65
CA THR A 534 33.01 -18.32 -1.28
C THR A 534 31.77 -19.02 -0.72
N ALA A 535 31.47 -18.81 0.55
CA ALA A 535 30.25 -19.28 1.19
C ALA A 535 29.01 -18.80 0.43
N SER A 536 28.13 -19.76 0.19
CA SER A 536 27.01 -19.65 -0.73
C SER A 536 25.74 -20.25 -0.16
N ASN A 537 25.84 -21.12 0.85
CA ASN A 537 24.74 -21.66 1.63
C ASN A 537 24.82 -21.08 3.04
N PHE A 538 23.69 -20.63 3.56
CA PHE A 538 23.58 -20.11 4.92
C PHE A 538 22.32 -20.63 5.60
N LYS A 539 22.33 -20.60 6.93
CA LYS A 539 21.12 -20.68 7.74
C LYS A 539 20.82 -19.31 8.34
N ILE A 540 19.54 -18.97 8.42
CA ILE A 540 19.07 -17.78 9.12
C ILE A 540 17.99 -18.21 10.11
N ASP A 541 18.19 -17.95 11.39
CA ASP A 541 17.24 -18.25 12.45
C ASP A 541 16.72 -16.95 13.08
N TYR A 542 15.40 -16.75 13.02
CA TYR A 542 14.70 -15.64 13.64
C TYR A 542 13.99 -16.14 14.90
N GLN A 543 14.52 -15.81 16.07
CA GLN A 543 14.06 -16.24 17.39
C GLN A 543 13.34 -15.11 18.13
N PHE A 544 12.06 -15.30 18.40
CA PHE A 544 11.18 -14.32 19.05
C PHE A 544 10.81 -14.77 20.45
N THR A 545 11.09 -13.90 21.42
CA THR A 545 10.56 -13.96 22.79
C THR A 545 9.63 -12.77 23.01
N SER A 546 8.97 -12.68 24.17
CA SER A 546 8.17 -11.48 24.51
C SER A 546 8.98 -10.19 24.50
N ASP A 547 10.30 -10.31 24.75
CA ASP A 547 11.16 -9.18 25.08
C ASP A 547 12.04 -8.76 23.90
N TYR A 548 12.41 -9.69 23.04
CA TYR A 548 13.33 -9.44 21.93
C TYR A 548 13.13 -10.36 20.74
N LEU A 549 13.59 -9.88 19.57
CA LEU A 549 13.96 -10.69 18.42
C LEU A 549 15.48 -10.92 18.44
N ARG A 550 15.91 -12.18 18.31
CA ARG A 550 17.29 -12.56 18.03
C ARG A 550 17.38 -13.11 16.62
N ILE A 551 18.34 -12.63 15.84
CA ILE A 551 18.62 -13.08 14.47
C ILE A 551 19.99 -13.73 14.49
N ILE A 552 20.07 -14.99 14.03
CA ILE A 552 21.32 -15.73 13.91
C ILE A 552 21.51 -16.07 12.44
N ALA A 553 22.62 -15.66 11.84
CA ALA A 553 22.98 -16.02 10.48
C ALA A 553 24.32 -16.75 10.50
N GLU A 554 24.39 -17.94 9.92
CA GLU A 554 25.58 -18.80 10.00
C GLU A 554 25.82 -19.62 8.73
N THR A 555 27.06 -20.08 8.57
CA THR A 555 27.47 -21.00 7.51
C THR A 555 28.58 -21.93 7.99
N ASP A 556 28.60 -23.16 7.48
CA ASP A 556 29.71 -24.09 7.62
C ASP A 556 30.79 -23.90 6.54
N GLN A 557 30.49 -23.11 5.50
CA GLN A 557 31.38 -22.89 4.35
C GLN A 557 32.44 -21.82 4.63
N GLU A 558 33.54 -21.83 3.87
CA GLU A 558 34.59 -20.82 3.98
C GLU A 558 34.16 -19.47 3.37
N ILE A 559 34.35 -18.39 4.13
CA ILE A 559 33.98 -17.04 3.72
C ILE A 559 35.20 -16.34 3.10
N GLU A 560 35.37 -16.52 1.78
CA GLU A 560 36.47 -15.88 1.04
C GLU A 560 36.20 -14.48 0.49
N LYS A 561 34.94 -14.05 0.44
CA LYS A 561 34.54 -12.70 0.01
C LYS A 561 33.91 -11.95 1.18
N LYS A 562 33.93 -10.62 1.11
CA LYS A 562 33.33 -9.77 2.13
C LYS A 562 31.80 -9.96 2.10
N THR A 563 31.29 -10.67 3.09
CA THR A 563 29.88 -11.03 3.23
C THR A 563 29.32 -10.37 4.48
N ALA A 564 28.09 -9.87 4.39
CA ALA A 564 27.39 -9.21 5.49
C ALA A 564 25.99 -9.75 5.68
N PHE A 565 25.49 -9.70 6.91
CA PHE A 565 24.06 -9.56 7.17
C PHE A 565 23.71 -8.07 7.16
N VAL A 566 22.77 -7.67 6.31
CA VAL A 566 22.28 -6.30 6.21
C VAL A 566 20.92 -6.23 6.88
N LEU A 567 20.79 -5.36 7.88
CA LEU A 567 19.55 -5.14 8.64
C LEU A 567 19.08 -3.68 8.49
N PRO A 568 18.21 -3.37 7.52
CA PRO A 568 17.62 -2.04 7.41
C PRO A 568 16.57 -1.80 8.50
N ILE A 569 16.72 -0.71 9.26
CA ILE A 569 15.78 -0.31 10.31
C ILE A 569 14.97 0.89 9.83
N ILE A 570 13.65 0.74 9.75
CA ILE A 570 12.72 1.81 9.39
C ILE A 570 12.85 2.94 10.41
N SER A 571 13.19 4.12 9.93
CA SER A 571 13.44 5.29 10.78
C SER A 571 13.42 6.54 9.91
N PRO A 572 12.41 7.42 10.05
CA PRO A 572 12.43 8.71 9.38
C PRO A 572 13.58 9.59 9.88
N ASN A 573 13.93 10.59 9.08
CA ASN A 573 15.11 11.43 9.31
C ASN A 573 15.10 12.26 10.60
N ASP A 574 13.94 12.44 11.22
CA ASP A 574 13.76 13.13 12.51
C ASP A 574 13.98 12.23 13.74
N GLU A 575 14.09 10.90 13.56
CA GLU A 575 14.46 9.98 14.63
C GLU A 575 15.98 9.98 14.88
N ILE A 576 16.36 10.07 16.16
CA ILE A 576 17.76 10.15 16.58
C ILE A 576 18.36 8.74 16.60
N VAL A 577 19.55 8.61 16.01
CA VAL A 577 20.36 7.38 16.02
C VAL A 577 21.62 7.64 16.80
N ASP A 578 21.91 6.76 17.76
CA ASP A 578 23.13 6.81 18.55
C ASP A 578 23.85 5.44 18.53
N GLN A 579 25.17 5.48 18.55
CA GLN A 579 26.02 4.28 18.56
C GLN A 579 26.98 4.37 19.76
N PRO A 580 26.51 4.06 20.98
CA PRO A 580 27.32 4.20 22.20
C PRO A 580 28.54 3.26 22.20
N GLN A 581 28.48 2.14 21.47
CA GLN A 581 29.57 1.19 21.31
C GLN A 581 29.56 0.63 19.88
N PRO A 582 30.70 0.12 19.35
CA PRO A 582 30.74 -0.46 18.00
C PRO A 582 29.66 -1.54 17.77
N ASN A 583 29.32 -2.30 18.80
CA ASN A 583 28.39 -3.43 18.75
C ASN A 583 26.97 -3.09 19.21
N ILE A 584 26.69 -1.83 19.58
CA ILE A 584 25.38 -1.39 20.11
C ILE A 584 24.93 -0.15 19.37
N LEU A 585 23.75 -0.21 18.76
CA LEU A 585 23.09 0.92 18.13
C LEU A 585 21.72 1.13 18.77
N THR A 586 21.31 2.38 18.93
CA THR A 586 19.98 2.74 19.43
C THR A 586 19.28 3.71 18.49
N VAL A 587 17.97 3.56 18.36
CA VAL A 587 17.11 4.47 17.59
C VAL A 587 15.99 4.95 18.50
N LYS A 588 15.94 6.27 18.73
CA LYS A 588 14.89 6.89 19.52
C LYS A 588 13.65 7.10 18.63
N LYS A 589 12.61 6.32 18.89
CA LYS A 589 11.31 6.40 18.22
C LYS A 589 10.30 7.14 19.10
N SER A 590 9.20 7.59 18.53
CA SER A 590 8.14 8.28 19.28
C SER A 590 7.59 7.43 20.44
N GLY A 591 7.51 6.12 20.26
CA GLY A 591 7.00 5.18 21.26
C GLY A 591 8.01 4.65 22.27
N GLY A 592 9.32 4.86 22.09
CA GLY A 592 10.35 4.28 22.97
C GLY A 592 11.72 4.13 22.30
N LEU A 593 12.64 3.42 22.95
CA LEU A 593 13.98 3.21 22.42
C LEU A 593 14.10 1.82 21.80
N LEU A 594 14.48 1.76 20.52
CA LEU A 594 14.90 0.51 19.90
C LEU A 594 16.40 0.32 20.13
N LYS A 595 16.81 -0.80 20.72
CA LYS A 595 18.21 -1.15 20.93
C LYS A 595 18.58 -2.38 20.11
N ILE A 596 19.69 -2.28 19.39
CA ILE A 596 20.23 -3.33 18.54
C ILE A 596 21.63 -3.65 19.04
N THR A 597 21.87 -4.91 19.42
CA THR A 597 23.17 -5.40 19.90
C THR A 597 23.64 -6.52 18.99
N SER A 598 24.94 -6.63 18.71
CA SER A 598 25.49 -7.73 17.92
C SER A 598 26.82 -8.26 18.45
N ASN A 599 27.16 -9.50 18.11
CA ASN A 599 28.47 -10.09 18.37
C ASN A 599 29.59 -9.44 17.52
N VAL A 600 29.24 -8.78 16.41
CA VAL A 600 30.18 -8.05 15.54
C VAL A 600 29.87 -6.54 15.53
N PRO A 601 30.83 -5.68 15.13
CA PRO A 601 30.57 -4.25 14.99
C PRO A 601 29.45 -3.95 13.98
N ILE A 602 28.52 -3.09 14.38
CA ILE A 602 27.43 -2.58 13.56
C ILE A 602 27.98 -1.41 12.76
N LYS A 603 27.94 -1.48 11.43
CA LYS A 603 28.31 -0.34 10.57
C LYS A 603 27.07 0.28 9.96
N VAL A 604 26.79 1.54 10.28
CA VAL A 604 25.78 2.31 9.57
C VAL A 604 26.28 2.60 8.15
N ARG A 605 25.53 2.15 7.13
CA ARG A 605 25.86 2.39 5.73
C ARG A 605 25.66 3.87 5.41
N ALA A 606 26.67 4.50 4.80
CA ALA A 606 26.56 5.87 4.35
C ALA A 606 25.51 6.00 3.23
N THR A 607 24.62 6.99 3.35
CA THR A 607 23.63 7.35 2.33
C THR A 607 23.67 8.87 2.12
N GLU A 608 23.07 9.34 1.03
CA GLU A 608 23.10 10.77 0.65
C GLU A 608 22.40 11.68 1.67
N LYS A 609 21.36 11.18 2.34
CA LYS A 609 20.52 11.95 3.28
C LYS A 609 20.44 11.31 4.67
N ASN A 610 21.48 10.63 5.16
CA ASN A 610 21.53 9.86 6.42
C ASN A 610 20.54 8.68 6.56
N ARG A 611 19.49 8.64 5.72
CA ARG A 611 18.58 7.52 5.50
C ARG A 611 18.60 7.14 4.03
N THR A 612 18.31 5.87 3.75
CA THR A 612 17.86 5.46 2.43
C THR A 612 16.34 5.58 2.36
N PHE A 613 15.79 5.76 1.18
CA PHE A 613 14.36 5.72 0.94
C PHE A 613 14.06 4.67 -0.12
N ASN A 614 13.04 3.85 0.10
CA ASN A 614 12.52 2.98 -0.96
C ASN A 614 11.07 3.34 -1.27
N MET A 615 10.76 3.45 -2.56
CA MET A 615 9.40 3.69 -3.04
C MET A 615 8.46 2.57 -2.61
N VAL A 616 8.95 1.38 -2.33
CA VAL A 616 8.13 0.27 -1.85
C VAL A 616 8.66 -0.15 -0.48
N PRO A 617 7.91 0.05 0.63
CA PRO A 617 6.52 0.56 0.74
C PRO A 617 6.40 2.09 0.91
N GLY A 618 7.46 2.87 0.63
CA GLY A 618 7.44 4.33 0.78
C GLY A 618 7.92 4.79 2.15
N VAL A 619 9.05 4.24 2.60
CA VAL A 619 9.62 4.47 3.93
C VAL A 619 11.12 4.75 3.88
N GLU A 620 11.56 5.59 4.80
CA GLU A 620 12.97 5.81 5.15
C GLU A 620 13.52 4.72 6.08
N ALA A 621 14.78 4.34 5.88
CA ALA A 621 15.47 3.35 6.70
C ALA A 621 16.97 3.64 6.89
N ILE A 622 17.55 3.05 7.93
CA ILE A 622 18.98 3.03 8.24
C ILE A 622 19.51 1.64 7.86
N PRO A 623 20.32 1.49 6.79
CA PRO A 623 20.93 0.21 6.47
C PRO A 623 22.09 -0.06 7.43
N LEU A 624 21.99 -1.15 8.19
CA LEU A 624 23.04 -1.62 9.09
C LEU A 624 23.78 -2.79 8.46
N ASP A 625 25.09 -2.64 8.28
CA ASP A 625 25.97 -3.68 7.75
C ASP A 625 26.70 -4.37 8.89
N LEU A 626 26.49 -5.67 9.05
CA LEU A 626 27.18 -6.52 10.01
C LEU A 626 28.00 -7.54 9.22
N PHE A 627 29.33 -7.46 9.29
CA PHE A 627 30.22 -8.30 8.47
C PHE A 627 30.56 -9.59 9.20
N PHE A 628 30.50 -10.70 8.46
CA PHE A 628 30.93 -11.99 8.99
C PHE A 628 32.43 -11.98 9.27
N ASP A 629 32.82 -12.49 10.43
CA ASP A 629 34.20 -12.84 10.71
C ASP A 629 34.54 -14.19 10.07
N LYS A 630 35.74 -14.30 9.45
CA LYS A 630 36.15 -15.52 8.74
C LYS A 630 36.28 -16.73 9.67
N ALA A 631 36.65 -16.52 10.93
CA ALA A 631 36.83 -17.61 11.89
C ALA A 631 35.51 -17.97 12.58
N GLN A 632 34.69 -16.99 12.95
CA GLN A 632 33.43 -17.24 13.66
C GLN A 632 32.31 -17.73 12.76
N LYS A 633 32.25 -17.29 11.49
CA LYS A 633 31.23 -17.67 10.47
C LYS A 633 29.76 -17.51 10.92
N THR A 634 29.52 -16.82 12.02
CA THR A 634 28.20 -16.59 12.62
C THR A 634 28.05 -15.12 13.00
N ILE A 635 26.88 -14.56 12.68
CA ILE A 635 26.42 -13.26 13.17
C ILE A 635 25.22 -13.51 14.07
N GLU A 636 25.23 -12.89 15.26
CA GLU A 636 24.10 -12.83 16.18
C GLU A 636 23.72 -11.37 16.39
N ILE A 637 22.43 -11.07 16.24
CA ILE A 637 21.84 -9.74 16.43
C ILE A 637 20.69 -9.88 17.41
N LYS A 638 20.64 -9.04 18.44
CA LYS A 638 19.51 -8.89 19.35
C LYS A 638 18.85 -7.54 19.12
N VAL A 639 17.55 -7.53 18.86
CA VAL A 639 16.70 -6.35 18.71
C VAL A 639 15.70 -6.35 19.87
N GLU A 640 15.75 -5.31 20.71
CA GLU A 640 14.93 -5.18 21.91
C GLU A 640 14.36 -3.77 22.06
N VAL A 641 13.20 -3.65 22.71
CA VAL A 641 12.57 -2.36 23.03
C VAL A 641 12.83 -2.05 24.49
N VAL A 642 13.47 -0.89 24.74
CA VAL A 642 13.89 -0.41 26.07
C VAL A 642 13.02 0.74 26.56
#